data_AF-A0A832HAD8-F1
#
_entry.id   AF-A0A832HAD8-F1
#
_cell.length_a   1.000
_cell.length_b   1.000
_cell.length_c   1.000
_cell.angle_alpha   90.00
_cell.angle_beta   90.00
_cell.angle_gamma   90.00
#
_symmetry.space_group_name_H-M   'P 1'
#
loop_
_entity.id
_entity.type
_entity.pdbx_description
1 polymer ?
#
loop_
_entity_poly.entity_id
_entity_poly.type
_entity_poly.pdbx_seq_one_letter_code
_entity_poly.pdbx_strand_id
1 'polypeptide(L)'
;MKASALPALIACAACLLAPLPARAEDPPQESFADTVLRLRSQVSSPDAASATIEELFRLHPRYTARLRKDLRAPKYLDFITRGDRSSLEHELNTLWLGFIESLLGPEACSGLKAAVEKAAQAKGENASRTRLDLYARLADIHTALVNLQSGGLDYALSALDRIPPQSPLQNESRESGLRAGIESLIPAFQNARTSVLAAARTGGAVDSAAIGRLSAQCAPLSRKALVLALRAAGCESIIYATRSGHQRGHFYESIGYHGPSGEYNYSRSGGRLSIWNLATDTVHDLVNDAEGGALRDPCVSYDGKTVLFSWRKTGSHYYHLYTIPVSGGRPTQLTDGEWNDIEPIWVPDGGIVFTSTRCHRWIPCNLAEVTNLHRCDADGKNIRMISSNVETETSPWMLPDGRLAYMRWEYTEKDRAIFHNLWTVHPDGTNHQLLFGNEYHLWDVWNDPKPVPGTRQVVFIAHNHGGPEHTGHVGIVDQLGGPNDHRRIRYLTQPYRNVTTAWRDPYPVTSSLILAARGPALVVLDQDGHEIELHRIQDPGVNLQEPRNLRPEPRPRVLPQRVDLTKDHGEFIIADVYQGRHMDGVRRGEAKDLLLIEELPKPVHHDGHTEPLKYNGTFMLERVLGTVPVEPDGSAYFQAPPLRSLMFVLRDADGLSIKRMQSFATLMPGERASCIGCHEARTEVSSGSSYLQALSRPPSTIEPIPGIPDVFSYPRDIQPILDRHCLPCHDGTRREGGVVLDGDMDAWFSQSYVTLEARDLVGIGARALHANMPPARSVPPPAASSGSCAKATRASKPPRTTSAKSPSGSIPPALGPAPTPPSTPPSPPISASTKPSPKSSAAAAPAAMSPLAASKSISSSVPAPPTSAPIPTKNTASASTSARSAAPSSSAPPWPGTPAASPSARTKTGNPASSSLPPKILTIKKSSHASPKSARPPSPSATTYPASAPFPLTSAR
;
A
#
# COMPACT_ATOMS: atom_id res chain seq x y z
N MET A 1 31.70 -44.46 -12.56
CA MET A 1 31.47 -43.09 -13.07
C MET A 1 30.21 -42.55 -12.36
N LYS A 2 30.16 -42.32 -11.03
CA LYS A 2 30.99 -41.49 -10.11
C LYS A 2 30.85 -39.96 -10.27
N ALA A 3 29.64 -39.48 -9.98
CA ALA A 3 29.37 -38.50 -8.90
C ALA A 3 30.35 -37.31 -8.72
N SER A 4 30.30 -36.31 -9.61
CA SER A 4 31.11 -35.07 -9.48
C SER A 4 30.33 -33.75 -9.61
N ALA A 5 29.05 -33.77 -9.98
CA ALA A 5 28.34 -32.57 -10.47
C ALA A 5 27.71 -31.65 -9.41
N LEU A 6 27.50 -32.11 -8.16
CA LEU A 6 26.72 -31.37 -7.16
C LEU A 6 27.51 -30.52 -6.15
N PRO A 7 28.73 -30.89 -5.70
CA PRO A 7 29.51 -30.08 -4.77
C PRO A 7 29.89 -28.68 -5.28
N ALA A 8 29.85 -28.47 -6.61
CA ALA A 8 30.14 -27.17 -7.24
C ALA A 8 28.94 -26.20 -7.18
N LEU A 9 27.71 -26.69 -7.23
CA LEU A 9 26.50 -25.86 -7.13
C LEU A 9 26.36 -25.23 -5.73
N ILE A 10 26.75 -25.98 -4.69
CA ILE A 10 26.82 -25.47 -3.31
C ILE A 10 27.91 -24.39 -3.18
N ALA A 11 29.05 -24.54 -3.87
CA ALA A 11 30.09 -23.51 -3.87
C ALA A 11 29.65 -22.21 -4.57
N CYS A 12 28.89 -22.30 -5.69
CA CYS A 12 28.31 -21.13 -6.36
C CYS A 12 27.20 -20.47 -5.53
N ALA A 13 26.38 -21.23 -4.81
CA ALA A 13 25.40 -20.70 -3.88
C ALA A 13 26.04 -20.07 -2.62
N ALA A 14 27.15 -20.63 -2.15
CA ALA A 14 27.89 -20.12 -1.00
C ALA A 14 28.55 -18.76 -1.27
N CYS A 15 29.23 -18.57 -2.40
CA CYS A 15 29.99 -17.35 -2.67
C CYS A 15 29.15 -16.08 -2.94
N LEU A 16 27.83 -16.14 -2.82
CA LEU A 16 26.95 -15.00 -3.05
C LEU A 16 26.69 -14.12 -1.81
N LEU A 17 27.22 -14.50 -0.64
CA LEU A 17 26.74 -14.01 0.66
C LEU A 17 27.90 -13.85 1.67
N ALA A 18 28.21 -12.60 2.06
CA ALA A 18 29.30 -12.21 2.98
C ALA A 18 28.82 -11.10 3.96
N PRO A 19 29.53 -10.82 5.08
CA PRO A 19 28.86 -10.54 6.35
C PRO A 19 28.68 -9.08 6.79
N LEU A 20 27.68 -8.88 7.67
CA LEU A 20 27.57 -7.79 8.65
C LEU A 20 27.46 -8.40 10.08
N PRO A 21 27.84 -7.66 11.14
CA PRO A 21 28.78 -8.16 12.14
C PRO A 21 28.23 -9.19 13.15
N ALA A 22 29.17 -9.95 13.71
CA ALA A 22 29.01 -10.66 14.98
C ALA A 22 29.17 -9.68 16.17
N ARG A 23 28.58 -10.01 17.32
CA ARG A 23 28.75 -9.23 18.56
C ARG A 23 30.18 -9.35 19.10
N ALA A 24 30.56 -8.45 20.00
CA ALA A 24 31.85 -8.49 20.69
C ALA A 24 32.00 -9.65 21.70
N GLU A 25 30.96 -10.45 21.96
CA GLU A 25 30.93 -11.46 23.04
C GLU A 25 30.45 -12.86 22.60
N ASP A 26 30.12 -13.07 21.33
CA ASP A 26 29.81 -14.43 20.84
C ASP A 26 31.13 -15.24 20.73
N PRO A 27 31.20 -16.50 21.22
CA PRO A 27 32.38 -17.34 21.03
C PRO A 27 32.66 -17.53 19.54
N PRO A 28 33.94 -17.68 19.12
CA PRO A 28 34.34 -17.58 17.72
C PRO A 28 33.58 -18.58 16.85
N GLN A 29 32.57 -18.09 16.12
CA GLN A 29 31.83 -18.90 15.18
C GLN A 29 32.72 -19.20 13.97
N GLU A 30 32.69 -20.47 13.56
CA GLU A 30 33.27 -20.95 12.31
C GLU A 30 32.86 -20.03 11.16
N SER A 31 33.83 -19.52 10.39
CA SER A 31 33.50 -18.53 9.35
C SER A 31 32.54 -19.14 8.33
N PHE A 32 31.80 -18.31 7.59
CA PHE A 32 30.91 -18.83 6.54
C PHE A 32 31.69 -19.69 5.52
N ALA A 33 32.92 -19.27 5.17
CA ALA A 33 33.80 -20.03 4.30
C ALA A 33 34.20 -21.39 4.90
N ASP A 34 34.57 -21.43 6.18
CA ASP A 34 34.94 -22.67 6.88
C ASP A 34 33.73 -23.61 7.05
N THR A 35 32.56 -23.05 7.40
CA THR A 35 31.28 -23.79 7.48
C THR A 35 30.98 -24.46 6.13
N VAL A 36 31.15 -23.73 5.02
CA VAL A 36 30.95 -24.24 3.66
C VAL A 36 31.99 -25.31 3.31
N LEU A 37 33.25 -25.13 3.69
CA LEU A 37 34.31 -26.13 3.45
C LEU A 37 34.07 -27.42 4.26
N ARG A 38 33.61 -27.31 5.50
CA ARG A 38 33.21 -28.43 6.35
C ARG A 38 31.98 -29.15 5.81
N LEU A 39 30.89 -28.43 5.54
CA LEU A 39 29.65 -29.01 5.00
C LEU A 39 29.86 -29.64 3.62
N ARG A 40 30.71 -29.05 2.76
CA ARG A 40 31.13 -29.62 1.47
C ARG A 40 31.75 -31.02 1.60
N SER A 41 32.39 -31.33 2.73
CA SER A 41 32.94 -32.68 2.97
C SER A 41 31.89 -33.75 3.28
N GLN A 42 30.65 -33.34 3.58
CA GLN A 42 29.56 -34.22 4.04
C GLN A 42 28.52 -34.52 2.94
N VAL A 43 28.54 -33.79 1.82
CA VAL A 43 27.56 -33.92 0.73
C VAL A 43 27.89 -35.10 -0.19
N SER A 44 27.05 -36.13 -0.15
CA SER A 44 27.22 -37.38 -0.92
C SER A 44 26.09 -37.67 -1.92
N SER A 45 24.95 -36.97 -1.87
CA SER A 45 23.78 -37.17 -2.75
C SER A 45 22.96 -35.89 -2.96
N PRO A 46 22.01 -35.86 -3.93
CA PRO A 46 21.07 -34.74 -4.12
C PRO A 46 20.22 -34.39 -2.90
N ASP A 47 19.70 -35.39 -2.20
CA ASP A 47 18.87 -35.17 -1.02
C ASP A 47 19.73 -34.71 0.17
N ALA A 48 20.95 -35.25 0.31
CA ALA A 48 21.93 -34.77 1.28
C ALA A 48 22.40 -33.34 0.96
N ALA A 49 22.46 -32.94 -0.32
CA ALA A 49 22.75 -31.56 -0.71
C ALA A 49 21.60 -30.62 -0.33
N SER A 50 20.34 -30.99 -0.57
CA SER A 50 19.19 -30.20 -0.11
C SER A 50 19.17 -30.07 1.41
N ALA A 51 19.39 -31.17 2.14
CA ALA A 51 19.50 -31.14 3.60
C ALA A 51 20.70 -30.29 4.09
N THR A 52 21.84 -30.33 3.38
CA THR A 52 23.01 -29.51 3.71
C THR A 52 22.81 -28.03 3.38
N ILE A 53 22.05 -27.72 2.32
CA ILE A 53 21.65 -26.36 1.96
C ILE A 53 20.69 -25.80 3.02
N GLU A 54 19.71 -26.58 3.47
CA GLU A 54 18.82 -26.20 4.58
C GLU A 54 19.58 -26.08 5.91
N GLU A 55 20.57 -26.95 6.19
CA GLU A 55 21.44 -26.84 7.37
C GLU A 55 22.36 -25.61 7.31
N LEU A 56 22.92 -25.28 6.14
CA LEU A 56 23.66 -24.04 5.90
C LEU A 56 22.75 -22.81 6.13
N PHE A 57 21.51 -22.85 5.64
CA PHE A 57 20.51 -21.81 5.86
C PHE A 57 20.01 -21.73 7.31
N ARG A 58 20.04 -22.84 8.07
CA ARG A 58 19.73 -22.88 9.50
C ARG A 58 20.87 -22.29 10.35
N LEU A 59 22.12 -22.53 9.97
CA LEU A 59 23.31 -22.01 10.66
C LEU A 59 23.59 -20.55 10.31
N HIS A 60 23.30 -20.12 9.08
CA HIS A 60 23.56 -18.77 8.58
C HIS A 60 22.28 -18.10 8.02
N PRO A 61 21.21 -17.91 8.83
CA PRO A 61 19.87 -17.55 8.35
C PRO A 61 19.75 -16.15 7.72
N ARG A 62 20.68 -15.23 8.03
CA ARG A 62 20.65 -13.81 7.62
C ARG A 62 20.79 -13.56 6.11
N TYR A 63 21.15 -14.59 5.34
CA TYR A 63 21.59 -14.44 3.96
C TYR A 63 20.63 -15.02 2.90
N THR A 64 19.48 -15.55 3.32
CA THR A 64 18.82 -16.67 2.60
C THR A 64 17.72 -16.29 1.59
N ALA A 65 17.15 -15.08 1.67
CA ALA A 65 15.97 -14.71 0.88
C ALA A 65 16.26 -14.41 -0.60
N ARG A 66 17.34 -13.66 -0.90
CA ARG A 66 17.72 -13.25 -2.27
C ARG A 66 17.95 -14.46 -3.17
N LEU A 67 18.78 -15.40 -2.72
CA LEU A 67 19.14 -16.61 -3.48
C LEU A 67 17.94 -17.51 -3.75
N ARG A 68 17.09 -17.73 -2.75
CA ARG A 68 15.91 -18.59 -2.88
C ARG A 68 14.93 -18.09 -3.94
N LYS A 69 14.90 -16.78 -4.25
CA LYS A 69 14.04 -16.19 -5.28
C LYS A 69 14.72 -16.06 -6.64
N ASP A 70 15.95 -15.54 -6.69
CA ASP A 70 16.65 -15.32 -7.96
C ASP A 70 16.97 -16.67 -8.66
N LEU A 71 17.37 -17.72 -7.92
CA LEU A 71 17.56 -19.07 -8.48
C LEU A 71 16.25 -19.76 -8.96
N ARG A 72 15.08 -19.15 -8.70
CA ARG A 72 13.77 -19.65 -9.16
C ARG A 72 13.21 -18.92 -10.39
N ALA A 73 13.83 -17.85 -10.87
CA ALA A 73 13.34 -17.19 -12.09
C ALA A 73 13.57 -18.10 -13.31
N PRO A 74 12.66 -18.15 -14.33
CA PRO A 74 12.70 -19.16 -15.38
C PRO A 74 14.04 -19.29 -16.12
N LYS A 75 14.76 -18.18 -16.38
CA LYS A 75 16.08 -18.22 -17.02
C LYS A 75 17.17 -18.88 -16.16
N TYR A 76 17.16 -18.62 -14.85
CA TYR A 76 18.13 -19.21 -13.92
C TYR A 76 17.76 -20.67 -13.61
N LEU A 77 16.47 -20.97 -13.49
CA LEU A 77 15.97 -22.33 -13.40
C LEU A 77 16.34 -23.15 -14.64
N ASP A 78 16.27 -22.57 -15.84
CA ASP A 78 16.69 -23.20 -17.11
C ASP A 78 18.21 -23.47 -17.14
N PHE A 79 19.06 -22.51 -16.73
CA PHE A 79 20.51 -22.76 -16.58
C PHE A 79 20.80 -23.87 -15.55
N ILE A 80 20.11 -23.88 -14.40
CA ILE A 80 20.27 -24.91 -13.36
C ILE A 80 19.81 -26.27 -13.87
N THR A 81 18.68 -26.34 -14.59
CA THR A 81 18.11 -27.58 -15.13
C THR A 81 18.97 -28.16 -16.27
N ARG A 82 19.62 -27.30 -17.06
CA ARG A 82 20.58 -27.69 -18.11
C ARG A 82 22.01 -27.94 -17.60
N GLY A 83 22.30 -27.59 -16.35
CA GLY A 83 23.66 -27.64 -15.79
C GLY A 83 24.63 -26.60 -16.36
N ASP A 84 24.13 -25.52 -16.98
CA ASP A 84 24.95 -24.46 -17.58
C ASP A 84 25.50 -23.50 -16.51
N ARG A 85 26.52 -24.01 -15.82
CA ARG A 85 27.21 -23.31 -14.73
C ARG A 85 27.86 -22.00 -15.17
N SER A 86 28.39 -21.90 -16.38
CA SER A 86 29.17 -20.72 -16.79
C SER A 86 28.27 -19.53 -17.13
N SER A 87 27.10 -19.75 -17.73
CA SER A 87 26.13 -18.70 -18.00
C SER A 87 25.51 -18.13 -16.71
N LEU A 88 25.18 -19.00 -15.75
CA LEU A 88 24.69 -18.59 -14.43
C LEU A 88 25.74 -17.76 -13.65
N GLU A 89 27.00 -18.21 -13.64
CA GLU A 89 28.12 -17.48 -13.02
C GLU A 89 28.32 -16.10 -13.67
N HIS A 90 28.25 -16.00 -15.00
CA HIS A 90 28.42 -14.72 -15.72
C HIS A 90 27.32 -13.70 -15.38
N GLU A 91 26.05 -14.10 -15.46
CA GLU A 91 24.90 -13.23 -15.15
C GLU A 91 24.95 -12.64 -13.73
N LEU A 92 25.35 -13.45 -12.75
CA LEU A 92 25.46 -13.01 -11.35
C LEU A 92 26.58 -11.97 -11.18
N ASN A 93 27.73 -12.14 -11.85
CA ASN A 93 28.80 -11.14 -11.84
C ASN A 93 28.33 -9.81 -12.45
N THR A 94 27.62 -9.84 -13.58
CA THR A 94 27.10 -8.65 -14.26
C THR A 94 26.13 -7.86 -13.37
N LEU A 95 25.27 -8.55 -12.61
CA LEU A 95 24.36 -7.91 -11.64
C LEU A 95 25.09 -7.22 -10.47
N TRP A 96 26.14 -7.84 -9.93
CA TRP A 96 26.96 -7.26 -8.86
C TRP A 96 27.78 -6.06 -9.36
N LEU A 97 28.38 -6.20 -10.53
CA LEU A 97 29.17 -5.17 -11.17
C LEU A 97 28.33 -3.93 -11.47
N GLY A 98 27.14 -4.10 -12.08
CA GLY A 98 26.20 -3.00 -12.32
C GLY A 98 25.76 -2.28 -11.04
N PHE A 99 25.71 -2.96 -9.89
CA PHE A 99 25.45 -2.32 -8.61
C PHE A 99 26.65 -1.49 -8.11
N ILE A 100 27.87 -2.03 -8.16
CA ILE A 100 29.08 -1.28 -7.76
C ILE A 100 29.30 -0.08 -8.70
N GLU A 101 29.01 -0.23 -10.00
CA GLU A 101 28.99 0.87 -10.96
C GLU A 101 27.98 1.97 -10.61
N SER A 102 26.79 1.61 -10.09
CA SER A 102 25.81 2.61 -9.64
C SER A 102 26.29 3.42 -8.42
N LEU A 103 27.20 2.86 -7.60
CA LEU A 103 27.79 3.53 -6.44
C LEU A 103 29.05 4.34 -6.76
N LEU A 104 29.85 3.90 -7.74
CA LEU A 104 31.19 4.45 -8.01
C LEU A 104 31.33 5.14 -9.37
N GLY A 105 30.36 4.98 -10.26
CA GLY A 105 30.45 5.33 -11.67
C GLY A 105 31.18 4.27 -12.51
N PRO A 106 30.90 4.23 -13.83
CA PRO A 106 31.40 3.17 -14.72
C PRO A 106 32.92 3.20 -14.93
N GLU A 107 33.56 4.37 -14.86
CA GLU A 107 35.02 4.51 -15.01
C GLU A 107 35.79 3.93 -13.82
N ALA A 108 35.27 4.11 -12.60
CA ALA A 108 35.89 3.59 -11.38
C ALA A 108 35.84 2.05 -11.28
N CYS A 109 34.97 1.40 -12.06
CA CYS A 109 34.80 -0.05 -12.09
C CYS A 109 35.49 -0.73 -13.29
N SER A 110 36.29 0.01 -14.07
CA SER A 110 36.98 -0.48 -15.28
C SER A 110 37.87 -1.72 -15.04
N GLY A 111 38.62 -1.76 -13.93
CA GLY A 111 39.41 -2.93 -13.54
C GLY A 111 38.55 -4.13 -13.13
N LEU A 112 37.44 -3.90 -12.41
CA LEU A 112 36.48 -4.97 -12.10
C LEU A 112 35.78 -5.52 -13.35
N LYS A 113 35.42 -4.68 -14.33
CA LYS A 113 34.92 -5.11 -15.66
C LYS A 113 35.90 -6.06 -16.33
N ALA A 114 37.15 -5.62 -16.49
CA ALA A 114 38.20 -6.43 -17.10
C ALA A 114 38.45 -7.75 -16.33
N ALA A 115 38.34 -7.73 -14.99
CA ALA A 115 38.46 -8.93 -14.17
C ALA A 115 37.28 -9.91 -14.37
N VAL A 116 36.04 -9.42 -14.44
CA VAL A 116 34.82 -10.21 -14.73
C VAL A 116 34.91 -10.85 -16.11
N GLU A 117 35.27 -10.09 -17.14
CA GLU A 117 35.43 -10.60 -18.51
C GLU A 117 36.53 -11.67 -18.59
N LYS A 118 37.70 -11.41 -17.97
CA LYS A 118 38.82 -12.35 -17.91
C LYS A 118 38.48 -13.63 -17.14
N ALA A 119 37.72 -13.54 -16.06
CA ALA A 119 37.27 -14.70 -15.28
C ALA A 119 36.19 -15.53 -16.02
N ALA A 120 35.33 -14.89 -16.80
CA ALA A 120 34.37 -15.57 -17.67
C ALA A 120 35.09 -16.40 -18.77
N GLN A 121 36.17 -15.86 -19.34
CA GLN A 121 36.94 -16.51 -20.42
C GLN A 121 37.87 -17.65 -19.94
N ALA A 122 38.15 -17.75 -18.63
CA ALA A 122 39.05 -18.77 -18.07
C ALA A 122 38.52 -20.21 -18.23
N LYS A 123 39.42 -21.15 -18.54
CA LYS A 123 39.14 -22.60 -18.72
C LYS A 123 40.09 -23.47 -17.89
N GLY A 124 39.69 -24.71 -17.58
CA GLY A 124 40.46 -25.67 -16.78
C GLY A 124 40.19 -25.59 -15.27
N GLU A 125 40.82 -26.46 -14.47
CA GLU A 125 40.54 -26.61 -13.03
C GLU A 125 40.77 -25.32 -12.22
N ASN A 126 41.77 -24.51 -12.60
CA ASN A 126 42.03 -23.23 -11.94
C ASN A 126 40.97 -22.16 -12.22
N ALA A 127 40.17 -22.26 -13.29
CA ALA A 127 39.15 -21.26 -13.62
C ALA A 127 38.08 -21.11 -12.53
N SER A 128 37.74 -22.21 -11.84
CA SER A 128 36.81 -22.14 -10.69
C SER A 128 37.42 -21.31 -9.53
N ARG A 129 38.72 -21.44 -9.24
CA ARG A 129 39.37 -20.64 -8.19
C ARG A 129 39.41 -19.15 -8.55
N THR A 130 39.74 -18.81 -9.79
CA THR A 130 39.76 -17.42 -10.27
C THR A 130 38.39 -16.74 -10.14
N ARG A 131 37.30 -17.46 -10.43
CA ARG A 131 35.93 -16.94 -10.26
C ARG A 131 35.56 -16.76 -8.80
N LEU A 132 35.91 -17.73 -7.92
CA LEU A 132 35.67 -17.64 -6.47
C LEU A 132 36.39 -16.45 -5.82
N ASP A 133 37.65 -16.21 -6.20
CA ASP A 133 38.45 -15.06 -5.74
C ASP A 133 37.83 -13.72 -6.20
N LEU A 134 37.31 -13.66 -7.43
CA LEU A 134 36.61 -12.47 -7.92
C LEU A 134 35.29 -12.21 -7.18
N TYR A 135 34.50 -13.24 -6.86
CA TYR A 135 33.27 -13.08 -6.06
C TYR A 135 33.59 -12.51 -4.67
N ALA A 136 34.64 -13.02 -4.01
CA ALA A 136 35.08 -12.50 -2.72
C ALA A 136 35.43 -11.00 -2.84
N ARG A 137 36.24 -10.60 -3.82
CA ARG A 137 36.60 -9.18 -4.06
C ARG A 137 35.40 -8.29 -4.33
N LEU A 138 34.43 -8.73 -5.14
CA LEU A 138 33.20 -7.98 -5.42
C LEU A 138 32.35 -7.80 -4.15
N ALA A 139 32.20 -8.86 -3.34
CA ALA A 139 31.48 -8.81 -2.08
C ALA A 139 32.18 -7.95 -1.02
N ASP A 140 33.52 -8.01 -0.95
CA ASP A 140 34.36 -7.20 -0.07
C ASP A 140 34.28 -5.70 -0.44
N ILE A 141 34.45 -5.34 -1.71
CA ILE A 141 34.32 -3.95 -2.20
C ILE A 141 32.92 -3.41 -1.91
N HIS A 142 31.88 -4.19 -2.16
CA HIS A 142 30.50 -3.82 -1.83
C HIS A 142 30.31 -3.58 -0.32
N THR A 143 30.76 -4.52 0.52
CA THR A 143 30.63 -4.44 1.98
C THR A 143 31.40 -3.24 2.53
N ALA A 144 32.58 -2.96 1.98
CA ALA A 144 33.37 -1.78 2.29
C ALA A 144 32.64 -0.48 1.92
N LEU A 145 32.03 -0.38 0.74
CA LEU A 145 31.26 0.79 0.33
C LEU A 145 30.03 1.02 1.22
N VAL A 146 29.29 -0.03 1.54
CA VAL A 146 28.15 0.04 2.46
C VAL A 146 28.61 0.52 3.85
N ASN A 147 29.67 -0.05 4.42
CA ASN A 147 30.20 0.37 5.72
C ASN A 147 30.73 1.80 5.74
N LEU A 148 31.22 2.31 4.60
CA LEU A 148 31.63 3.71 4.45
C LEU A 148 30.42 4.66 4.31
N GLN A 149 29.33 4.23 3.66
CA GLN A 149 28.05 4.95 3.68
C GLN A 149 27.40 4.96 5.08
N SER A 150 27.43 3.82 5.78
CA SER A 150 26.95 3.67 7.17
C SER A 150 27.78 4.45 8.20
N GLY A 151 28.93 5.01 7.82
CA GLY A 151 29.75 5.83 8.70
C GLY A 151 29.01 7.10 9.16
N GLY A 152 28.23 7.72 8.27
CA GLY A 152 27.35 8.84 8.62
C GLY A 152 28.03 10.05 9.28
N LEU A 153 29.37 10.19 9.19
CA LEU A 153 30.14 11.23 9.86
C LEU A 153 29.65 12.64 9.50
N ASP A 154 29.47 12.90 8.20
CA ASP A 154 29.01 14.20 7.69
C ASP A 154 27.57 14.51 8.14
N TYR A 155 26.71 13.48 8.21
CA TYR A 155 25.35 13.60 8.75
C TYR A 155 25.36 13.88 10.26
N ALA A 156 26.21 13.18 11.03
CA ALA A 156 26.39 13.39 12.45
C ALA A 156 26.91 14.81 12.76
N LEU A 157 27.87 15.32 11.99
CA LEU A 157 28.32 16.72 12.10
C LEU A 157 27.20 17.70 11.74
N SER A 158 26.51 17.49 10.60
CA SER A 158 25.38 18.34 10.19
C SER A 158 24.24 18.33 11.21
N ALA A 159 24.05 17.24 11.95
CA ALA A 159 23.08 17.14 13.03
C ALA A 159 23.53 17.88 14.30
N LEU A 160 24.82 17.83 14.65
CA LEU A 160 25.41 18.66 15.71
C LEU A 160 25.35 20.16 15.38
N ASP A 161 25.56 20.55 14.12
CA ASP A 161 25.45 21.95 13.66
C ASP A 161 24.03 22.51 13.78
N ARG A 162 23.01 21.65 13.83
CA ARG A 162 21.59 22.03 14.04
C ARG A 162 21.22 22.21 15.50
N ILE A 163 22.07 21.81 16.45
CA ILE A 163 21.84 22.04 17.88
C ILE A 163 22.03 23.54 18.16
N PRO A 164 21.05 24.23 18.78
CA PRO A 164 21.19 25.66 19.07
C PRO A 164 22.45 25.96 19.93
N PRO A 165 23.29 26.95 19.57
CA PRO A 165 24.58 27.16 20.25
C PRO A 165 24.53 27.42 21.76
N GLN A 166 23.37 27.91 22.24
CA GLN A 166 23.07 28.20 23.65
C GLN A 166 22.34 27.04 24.37
N SER A 167 22.12 25.91 23.69
CA SER A 167 21.48 24.73 24.30
C SER A 167 22.42 24.05 25.31
N PRO A 168 21.92 23.56 26.46
CA PRO A 168 22.68 22.68 27.34
C PRO A 168 23.23 21.44 26.63
N LEU A 169 22.54 20.95 25.59
CA LEU A 169 23.00 19.83 24.75
C LEU A 169 24.29 20.16 23.98
N GLN A 170 24.56 21.44 23.72
CA GLN A 170 25.83 21.88 23.13
C GLN A 170 26.97 21.82 24.15
N ASN A 171 26.70 21.98 25.45
CA ASN A 171 27.69 21.69 26.50
C ASN A 171 27.93 20.19 26.59
N GLU A 172 26.87 19.37 26.60
CA GLU A 172 26.98 17.90 26.61
C GLU A 172 27.81 17.37 25.43
N SER A 173 27.62 17.95 24.23
CA SER A 173 28.42 17.65 23.03
C SER A 173 29.90 18.10 23.16
N ARG A 174 30.16 19.25 23.80
CA ARG A 174 31.53 19.77 24.02
C ARG A 174 32.28 18.95 25.06
N GLU A 175 31.67 18.71 26.22
CA GLU A 175 32.26 17.97 27.35
C GLU A 175 32.58 16.52 26.99
N SER A 176 31.77 15.89 26.13
CA SER A 176 32.06 14.55 25.62
C SER A 176 33.03 14.49 24.43
N GLY A 177 33.63 15.62 24.02
CA GLY A 177 34.61 15.69 22.93
C GLY A 177 34.06 15.26 21.57
N LEU A 178 32.73 15.21 21.43
CA LEU A 178 32.04 14.42 20.40
C LEU A 178 32.40 14.84 18.97
N ARG A 179 32.39 16.16 18.73
CA ARG A 179 32.78 16.74 17.43
C ARG A 179 34.22 16.39 17.06
N ALA A 180 35.17 16.59 17.96
CA ALA A 180 36.58 16.31 17.71
C ALA A 180 36.83 14.80 17.47
N GLY A 181 36.11 13.93 18.20
CA GLY A 181 36.10 12.49 17.94
C GLY A 181 35.67 12.15 16.52
N ILE A 182 34.50 12.66 16.09
CA ILE A 182 33.96 12.48 14.74
C ILE A 182 34.93 13.03 13.67
N GLU A 183 35.41 14.27 13.84
CA GLU A 183 36.34 14.92 12.90
C GLU A 183 37.67 14.16 12.76
N SER A 184 38.19 13.57 13.85
CA SER A 184 39.42 12.76 13.81
C SER A 184 39.33 11.48 12.98
N LEU A 185 38.12 10.96 12.76
CA LEU A 185 37.90 9.76 11.92
C LEU A 185 37.80 10.10 10.43
N ILE A 186 37.50 11.36 10.06
CA ILE A 186 37.30 11.77 8.66
C ILE A 186 38.49 11.39 7.75
N PRO A 187 39.77 11.67 8.10
CA PRO A 187 40.90 11.30 7.24
C PRO A 187 41.02 9.77 7.06
N ALA A 188 40.69 8.98 8.08
CA ALA A 188 40.70 7.53 7.99
C ALA A 188 39.60 7.01 7.06
N PHE A 189 38.40 7.58 7.09
CA PHE A 189 37.31 7.27 6.16
C PHE A 189 37.64 7.69 4.72
N GLN A 190 38.22 8.87 4.53
CA GLN A 190 38.65 9.36 3.20
C GLN A 190 39.75 8.47 2.60
N ASN A 191 40.74 8.07 3.40
CA ASN A 191 41.77 7.12 3.00
C ASN A 191 41.17 5.75 2.65
N ALA A 192 40.30 5.20 3.52
CA ALA A 192 39.61 3.94 3.26
C ALA A 192 38.78 3.97 1.97
N ARG A 193 38.00 5.03 1.74
CA ARG A 193 37.24 5.24 0.49
C ARG A 193 38.16 5.30 -0.73
N THR A 194 39.30 5.96 -0.61
CA THR A 194 40.32 6.04 -1.67
C THR A 194 40.93 4.67 -1.96
N SER A 195 41.23 3.86 -0.94
CA SER A 195 41.70 2.48 -1.10
C SER A 195 40.66 1.58 -1.76
N VAL A 196 39.37 1.71 -1.43
CA VAL A 196 38.28 0.95 -2.06
C VAL A 196 38.10 1.36 -3.53
N LEU A 197 38.16 2.65 -3.84
CA LEU A 197 38.16 3.16 -5.22
C LEU A 197 39.37 2.64 -6.03
N ALA A 198 40.56 2.60 -5.42
CA ALA A 198 41.76 2.07 -6.06
C ALA A 198 41.65 0.55 -6.31
N ALA A 199 41.09 -0.22 -5.36
CA ALA A 199 40.82 -1.64 -5.54
C ALA A 199 39.79 -1.89 -6.66
N ALA A 200 38.68 -1.12 -6.72
CA ALA A 200 37.70 -1.22 -7.80
C ALA A 200 38.28 -0.89 -9.19
N ARG A 201 39.17 0.10 -9.27
CA ARG A 201 39.88 0.46 -10.53
C ARG A 201 40.91 -0.57 -10.97
N THR A 202 41.47 -1.36 -10.06
CA THR A 202 42.56 -2.31 -10.35
C THR A 202 42.16 -3.79 -10.28
N GLY A 203 40.95 -4.10 -9.82
CA GLY A 203 40.56 -5.46 -9.44
C GLY A 203 41.28 -5.97 -8.18
N GLY A 204 41.81 -5.06 -7.36
CA GLY A 204 42.52 -5.35 -6.12
C GLY A 204 41.62 -5.88 -4.99
N ALA A 205 42.23 -6.29 -3.88
CA ALA A 205 41.51 -6.60 -2.64
C ALA A 205 41.32 -5.33 -1.80
N VAL A 206 40.33 -5.33 -0.90
CA VAL A 206 40.13 -4.30 0.12
C VAL A 206 40.24 -4.90 1.51
N ASP A 207 40.74 -4.14 2.49
CA ASP A 207 40.71 -4.56 3.90
C ASP A 207 39.33 -4.29 4.52
N SER A 208 38.36 -5.14 4.17
CA SER A 208 37.00 -5.12 4.72
C SER A 208 37.00 -5.14 6.25
N ALA A 209 38.00 -5.78 6.88
CA ALA A 209 38.10 -5.88 8.32
C ALA A 209 38.57 -4.56 8.97
N ALA A 210 39.51 -3.83 8.36
CA ALA A 210 39.87 -2.47 8.80
C ALA A 210 38.69 -1.50 8.64
N ILE A 211 37.97 -1.59 7.53
CA ILE A 211 36.80 -0.74 7.27
C ILE A 211 35.66 -1.06 8.25
N GLY A 212 35.46 -2.35 8.58
CA GLY A 212 34.54 -2.78 9.64
C GLY A 212 34.93 -2.25 11.02
N ARG A 213 36.23 -2.32 11.40
CA ARG A 213 36.73 -1.72 12.65
C ARG A 213 36.53 -0.21 12.71
N LEU A 214 36.79 0.49 11.60
CA LEU A 214 36.61 1.93 11.48
C LEU A 214 35.13 2.35 11.58
N SER A 215 34.23 1.60 10.94
CA SER A 215 32.78 1.78 11.07
C SER A 215 32.29 1.55 12.51
N ALA A 216 32.81 0.51 13.18
CA ALA A 216 32.47 0.21 14.58
C ALA A 216 32.96 1.28 15.58
N GLN A 217 34.07 1.96 15.31
CA GLN A 217 34.53 3.13 16.10
C GLN A 217 33.63 4.35 15.90
N CYS A 218 33.12 4.52 14.67
CA CYS A 218 32.28 5.64 14.28
C CYS A 218 30.85 5.56 14.85
N ALA A 219 30.22 4.38 14.76
CA ALA A 219 28.82 4.14 15.11
C ALA A 219 28.37 4.73 16.47
N PRO A 220 29.08 4.54 17.61
CA PRO A 220 28.66 5.11 18.88
C PRO A 220 28.71 6.65 18.92
N LEU A 221 29.67 7.27 18.22
CA LEU A 221 29.79 8.73 18.12
C LEU A 221 28.64 9.30 17.28
N SER A 222 28.40 8.73 16.10
CA SER A 222 27.31 9.18 15.22
C SER A 222 25.94 8.94 15.86
N ARG A 223 25.73 7.80 16.56
CA ARG A 223 24.54 7.56 17.38
C ARG A 223 24.34 8.67 18.41
N LYS A 224 25.37 9.00 19.21
CA LYS A 224 25.26 10.04 20.24
C LYS A 224 24.95 11.42 19.64
N ALA A 225 25.56 11.76 18.51
CA ALA A 225 25.29 13.01 17.80
C ALA A 225 23.82 13.14 17.39
N LEU A 226 23.23 12.07 16.83
CA LEU A 226 21.83 12.07 16.42
C LEU A 226 20.85 12.01 17.59
N VAL A 227 21.21 11.33 18.69
CA VAL A 227 20.44 11.40 19.95
C VAL A 227 20.38 12.85 20.47
N LEU A 228 21.50 13.58 20.48
CA LEU A 228 21.52 14.99 20.87
C LEU A 228 20.72 15.88 19.91
N ALA A 229 20.77 15.62 18.60
CA ALA A 229 20.00 16.36 17.61
C ALA A 229 18.47 16.10 17.73
N LEU A 230 18.05 14.87 18.03
CA LEU A 230 16.66 14.53 18.33
C LEU A 230 16.17 15.25 19.59
N ARG A 231 16.96 15.22 20.66
CA ARG A 231 16.66 15.96 21.91
C ARG A 231 16.60 17.48 21.67
N ALA A 232 17.49 18.03 20.85
CA ALA A 232 17.45 19.44 20.43
C ALA A 232 16.20 19.79 19.60
N ALA A 233 15.61 18.83 18.88
CA ALA A 233 14.31 18.95 18.21
C ALA A 233 13.10 18.74 19.16
N GLY A 234 13.33 18.53 20.46
CA GLY A 234 12.31 18.31 21.47
C GLY A 234 11.82 16.85 21.57
N CYS A 235 12.52 15.90 20.97
CA CYS A 235 12.29 14.47 21.15
C CYS A 235 13.15 13.97 22.31
N GLU A 236 12.62 13.96 23.55
CA GLU A 236 13.33 13.41 24.73
C GLU A 236 13.07 11.91 24.93
N SER A 237 12.04 11.36 24.28
CA SER A 237 11.68 9.96 24.35
C SER A 237 10.97 9.51 23.08
N ILE A 238 11.12 8.23 22.74
CA ILE A 238 10.45 7.60 21.61
C ILE A 238 9.55 6.49 22.15
N ILE A 239 8.30 6.46 21.73
CA ILE A 239 7.39 5.34 21.97
C ILE A 239 7.32 4.45 20.73
N TYR A 240 7.31 3.13 20.93
CA TYR A 240 7.19 2.15 19.86
C TYR A 240 6.40 0.93 20.34
N ALA A 241 5.84 0.18 19.40
CA ALA A 241 5.26 -1.14 19.65
C ALA A 241 6.26 -2.24 19.31
N THR A 242 6.07 -3.42 19.88
CA THR A 242 6.75 -4.65 19.44
C THR A 242 5.74 -5.75 19.20
N ARG A 243 5.95 -6.59 18.18
CA ARG A 243 5.19 -7.81 17.92
C ARG A 243 5.94 -8.73 16.94
N SER A 244 5.67 -10.04 16.99
CA SER A 244 6.14 -11.00 15.97
C SER A 244 5.51 -10.70 14.61
N GLY A 245 6.11 -11.17 13.52
CA GLY A 245 5.40 -11.19 12.23
C GLY A 245 4.17 -12.12 12.23
N HIS A 246 3.26 -11.92 11.28
CA HIS A 246 2.16 -12.84 10.96
C HIS A 246 2.57 -13.93 9.93
N GLN A 247 1.71 -14.92 9.70
CA GLN A 247 2.07 -16.11 8.89
C GLN A 247 1.89 -15.92 7.38
N ARG A 248 0.99 -15.03 6.94
CA ARG A 248 0.70 -14.78 5.51
C ARG A 248 1.51 -13.63 4.90
N GLY A 249 1.40 -13.43 3.60
CA GLY A 249 2.35 -12.63 2.81
C GLY A 249 1.96 -11.19 2.54
N HIS A 250 0.68 -10.83 2.50
CA HIS A 250 0.23 -9.47 2.15
C HIS A 250 0.00 -8.62 3.41
N PHE A 251 0.25 -7.31 3.31
CA PHE A 251 0.11 -6.35 4.41
C PHE A 251 -1.30 -6.31 5.02
N TYR A 252 -2.33 -6.41 4.17
CA TYR A 252 -3.74 -6.41 4.57
C TYR A 252 -4.18 -7.72 5.22
N GLU A 253 -3.42 -8.81 5.09
CA GLU A 253 -3.74 -10.07 5.78
C GLU A 253 -3.33 -10.02 7.26
N SER A 254 -2.69 -8.95 7.75
CA SER A 254 -2.09 -8.88 9.10
C SER A 254 -3.07 -8.97 10.30
N ILE A 255 -4.37 -9.00 10.02
CA ILE A 255 -5.48 -9.10 10.97
C ILE A 255 -6.58 -10.02 10.43
N GLY A 256 -7.54 -10.35 11.29
CA GLY A 256 -8.84 -10.86 10.85
C GLY A 256 -8.93 -12.36 10.57
N TYR A 257 -10.14 -12.74 10.18
CA TYR A 257 -10.56 -14.10 9.88
C TYR A 257 -10.23 -14.48 8.44
N HIS A 258 -9.64 -15.66 8.24
CA HIS A 258 -9.34 -16.21 6.92
C HIS A 258 -10.36 -17.30 6.52
N GLY A 259 -11.23 -16.93 5.57
CA GLY A 259 -12.55 -17.51 5.31
C GLY A 259 -12.73 -19.03 5.49
N PRO A 260 -12.16 -19.88 4.62
CA PRO A 260 -12.55 -21.29 4.55
C PRO A 260 -11.81 -22.19 5.55
N SER A 261 -10.67 -21.75 6.11
CA SER A 261 -9.84 -22.59 7.00
C SER A 261 -10.19 -22.50 8.47
N GLY A 262 -11.05 -21.55 8.88
CA GLY A 262 -11.34 -21.31 10.30
C GLY A 262 -10.20 -20.60 11.05
N GLU A 263 -9.17 -20.15 10.35
CA GLU A 263 -7.96 -19.60 10.94
C GLU A 263 -8.00 -18.07 11.02
N TYR A 264 -7.41 -17.51 12.08
CA TYR A 264 -7.14 -16.08 12.16
C TYR A 264 -5.66 -15.81 11.87
N ASN A 265 -5.39 -14.78 11.07
CA ASN A 265 -4.03 -14.34 10.79
C ASN A 265 -3.70 -13.08 11.59
N TYR A 266 -2.91 -13.24 12.64
CA TYR A 266 -2.39 -12.16 13.46
C TYR A 266 -1.02 -12.53 14.02
N SER A 267 -0.26 -11.52 14.44
CA SER A 267 0.92 -11.69 15.29
C SER A 267 0.55 -12.43 16.58
N ARG A 268 1.35 -13.42 17.00
CA ARG A 268 1.02 -14.35 18.11
C ARG A 268 1.84 -14.15 19.37
N SER A 269 2.88 -13.30 19.34
CA SER A 269 3.75 -13.05 20.50
C SER A 269 4.50 -11.72 20.38
N GLY A 270 5.21 -11.35 21.45
CA GLY A 270 6.07 -10.18 21.48
C GLY A 270 5.36 -8.84 21.64
N GLY A 271 4.03 -8.84 21.83
CA GLY A 271 3.20 -7.66 22.08
C GLY A 271 3.67 -6.83 23.26
N ARG A 272 4.31 -5.68 23.00
CA ARG A 272 4.59 -4.64 24.01
C ARG A 272 4.36 -3.24 23.43
N LEU A 273 4.13 -2.28 24.31
CA LEU A 273 4.15 -0.85 24.03
C LEU A 273 5.18 -0.23 24.97
N SER A 274 6.29 0.26 24.43
CA SER A 274 7.48 0.62 25.20
C SER A 274 7.91 2.06 24.92
N ILE A 275 8.36 2.77 25.95
CA ILE A 275 9.01 4.08 25.85
C ILE A 275 10.52 3.88 26.04
N TRP A 276 11.32 4.42 25.11
CA TRP A 276 12.76 4.55 25.25
C TRP A 276 13.12 6.02 25.51
N ASN A 277 13.79 6.29 26.62
CA ASN A 277 14.26 7.62 26.99
C ASN A 277 15.64 7.89 26.36
N LEU A 278 15.76 8.99 25.61
CA LEU A 278 16.97 9.29 24.85
C LEU A 278 18.11 9.89 25.69
N ALA A 279 17.82 10.42 26.87
CA ALA A 279 18.82 11.00 27.77
C ALA A 279 19.47 9.95 28.68
N THR A 280 18.69 8.97 29.16
CA THR A 280 19.17 7.91 30.08
C THR A 280 19.46 6.58 29.39
N ASP A 281 19.08 6.43 28.11
CA ASP A 281 19.18 5.19 27.33
C ASP A 281 18.40 4.00 27.93
N THR A 282 17.34 4.29 28.71
CA THR A 282 16.52 3.29 29.41
C THR A 282 15.19 3.05 28.71
N VAL A 283 14.73 1.79 28.68
CA VAL A 283 13.42 1.38 28.17
C VAL A 283 12.46 1.04 29.30
N HIS A 284 11.19 1.44 29.18
CA HIS A 284 10.10 1.10 30.10
C HIS A 284 8.84 0.67 29.31
N ASP A 285 8.26 -0.46 29.65
CA ASP A 285 7.00 -0.94 29.04
C ASP A 285 5.78 -0.26 29.70
N LEU A 286 4.98 0.46 28.89
CA LEU A 286 3.65 0.93 29.29
C LEU A 286 2.64 -0.22 29.37
N VAL A 287 2.73 -1.16 28.43
CA VAL A 287 1.92 -2.37 28.38
C VAL A 287 2.80 -3.52 27.89
N ASN A 288 2.75 -4.66 28.56
CA ASN A 288 3.46 -5.88 28.19
C ASN A 288 2.45 -7.04 28.19
N ASP A 289 2.19 -7.59 27.00
CA ASP A 289 1.30 -8.73 26.75
C ASP A 289 2.01 -9.72 25.80
N ALA A 290 3.32 -9.90 26.02
CA ALA A 290 4.22 -10.55 25.06
C ALA A 290 3.98 -12.06 24.90
N GLU A 291 3.26 -12.70 25.82
CA GLU A 291 3.02 -14.16 25.86
C GLU A 291 1.79 -14.62 25.05
N GLY A 292 1.16 -13.73 24.27
CA GLY A 292 0.04 -14.10 23.42
C GLY A 292 -0.75 -12.94 22.81
N GLY A 293 -0.48 -11.71 23.25
CA GLY A 293 -1.06 -10.48 22.72
C GLY A 293 -0.23 -9.86 21.61
N ALA A 294 -0.83 -8.90 20.93
CA ALA A 294 -0.19 -8.06 19.94
C ALA A 294 -0.65 -6.61 20.12
N LEU A 295 0.33 -5.71 20.26
CA LEU A 295 0.11 -4.27 20.32
C LEU A 295 0.63 -3.64 19.04
N ARG A 296 -0.10 -2.62 18.56
CA ARG A 296 0.25 -1.90 17.34
C ARG A 296 -0.30 -0.47 17.32
N ASP A 297 0.21 0.31 16.39
CA ASP A 297 -0.28 1.64 15.99
C ASP A 297 -0.37 2.70 17.11
N PRO A 298 0.68 2.93 17.93
CA PRO A 298 0.70 4.03 18.87
C PRO A 298 0.52 5.39 18.16
N CYS A 299 -0.40 6.19 18.69
CA CYS A 299 -0.66 7.59 18.36
C CYS A 299 -0.67 8.42 19.65
N VAL A 300 0.29 9.34 19.77
CA VAL A 300 0.42 10.24 20.93
C VAL A 300 -0.60 11.39 20.81
N SER A 301 -1.27 11.73 21.91
CA SER A 301 -2.18 12.89 21.96
C SER A 301 -1.42 14.20 21.74
N TYR A 302 -2.08 15.22 21.18
CA TYR A 302 -1.45 16.52 20.90
C TYR A 302 -0.82 17.21 22.14
N ASP A 303 -1.28 16.90 23.34
CA ASP A 303 -0.69 17.42 24.59
C ASP A 303 0.46 16.56 25.16
N GLY A 304 0.80 15.45 24.50
CA GLY A 304 1.89 14.55 24.88
C GLY A 304 1.61 13.65 26.10
N LYS A 305 0.37 13.57 26.59
CA LYS A 305 0.04 12.91 27.88
C LYS A 305 -0.65 11.57 27.79
N THR A 306 -1.23 11.23 26.64
CA THR A 306 -2.01 10.00 26.43
C THR A 306 -1.56 9.32 25.15
N VAL A 307 -1.48 8.00 25.17
CA VAL A 307 -1.22 7.17 23.99
C VAL A 307 -2.51 6.45 23.63
N LEU A 308 -2.95 6.62 22.40
CA LEU A 308 -3.99 5.83 21.73
C LEU A 308 -3.30 4.71 20.95
N PHE A 309 -3.81 3.47 21.00
CA PHE A 309 -3.18 2.31 20.36
C PHE A 309 -4.19 1.18 20.11
N SER A 310 -3.83 0.25 19.24
CA SER A 310 -4.61 -0.96 18.95
C SER A 310 -4.03 -2.16 19.71
N TRP A 311 -4.87 -2.96 20.36
CA TRP A 311 -4.42 -4.12 21.14
C TRP A 311 -5.34 -5.31 20.96
N ARG A 312 -4.79 -6.40 20.43
CA ARG A 312 -5.36 -7.74 20.50
C ARG A 312 -4.78 -8.41 21.75
N LYS A 313 -5.58 -8.48 22.82
CA LYS A 313 -5.19 -9.14 24.08
C LYS A 313 -4.84 -10.61 23.88
N THR A 314 -3.98 -11.16 24.74
CA THR A 314 -3.82 -12.62 24.89
C THR A 314 -5.20 -13.29 25.01
N GLY A 315 -5.44 -14.33 24.20
CA GLY A 315 -6.72 -15.04 24.13
C GLY A 315 -7.81 -14.39 23.26
N SER A 316 -7.63 -13.16 22.76
CA SER A 316 -8.53 -12.52 21.80
C SER A 316 -8.09 -12.77 20.35
N HIS A 317 -9.06 -12.83 19.44
CA HIS A 317 -8.83 -12.79 17.99
C HIS A 317 -8.81 -11.36 17.42
N TYR A 318 -9.50 -10.43 18.09
CA TYR A 318 -9.77 -9.09 17.57
C TYR A 318 -8.92 -8.01 18.23
N TYR A 319 -8.46 -7.04 17.42
CA TYR A 319 -7.88 -5.78 17.89
C TYR A 319 -8.99 -4.80 18.27
N HIS A 320 -8.84 -4.13 19.41
CA HIS A 320 -9.68 -2.99 19.80
C HIS A 320 -8.81 -1.78 20.10
N LEU A 321 -9.44 -0.60 20.13
CA LEU A 321 -8.77 0.66 20.47
C LEU A 321 -8.68 0.84 21.98
N TYR A 322 -7.52 1.32 22.44
CA TYR A 322 -7.24 1.60 23.85
C TYR A 322 -6.52 2.93 24.02
N THR A 323 -6.69 3.53 25.20
CA THR A 323 -5.85 4.63 25.67
C THR A 323 -5.12 4.30 26.95
N ILE A 324 -3.93 4.84 27.13
CA ILE A 324 -3.18 4.80 28.40
C ILE A 324 -2.46 6.14 28.64
N PRO A 325 -2.41 6.65 29.89
CA PRO A 325 -1.55 7.78 30.23
C PRO A 325 -0.07 7.46 29.99
N VAL A 326 0.70 8.45 29.55
CA VAL A 326 2.16 8.35 29.35
C VAL A 326 2.91 8.10 30.67
N SER A 327 2.31 8.50 31.80
CA SER A 327 2.77 8.14 33.15
C SER A 327 2.57 6.67 33.53
N GLY A 328 2.03 5.84 32.62
CA GLY A 328 1.58 4.49 32.93
C GLY A 328 0.23 4.46 33.68
N GLY A 329 -0.18 3.25 34.06
CA GLY A 329 -1.46 2.99 34.71
C GLY A 329 -2.23 1.88 34.01
N ARG A 330 -3.55 1.81 34.22
CA ARG A 330 -4.42 0.81 33.58
C ARG A 330 -4.90 1.33 32.21
N PRO A 331 -4.74 0.59 31.10
CA PRO A 331 -5.35 0.93 29.83
C PRO A 331 -6.88 0.98 29.90
N THR A 332 -7.47 1.95 29.22
CA THR A 332 -8.91 2.10 29.01
C THR A 332 -9.27 1.61 27.63
N GLN A 333 -10.20 0.65 27.53
CA GLN A 333 -10.71 0.14 26.25
C GLN A 333 -11.78 1.11 25.72
N LEU A 334 -11.73 1.42 24.42
CA LEU A 334 -12.65 2.35 23.76
C LEU A 334 -13.62 1.63 22.81
N THR A 335 -13.22 0.52 22.19
CA THR A 335 -14.07 -0.25 21.27
C THR A 335 -14.19 -1.73 21.65
N ASP A 336 -15.22 -2.39 21.13
CA ASP A 336 -15.52 -3.80 21.36
C ASP A 336 -16.23 -4.44 20.14
N GLY A 337 -16.60 -5.71 20.28
CA GLY A 337 -17.29 -6.52 19.29
C GLY A 337 -16.38 -7.52 18.56
N GLU A 338 -16.89 -8.13 17.50
CA GLU A 338 -16.18 -9.14 16.70
C GLU A 338 -15.46 -8.50 15.50
N TRP A 339 -14.82 -7.36 15.74
CA TRP A 339 -14.26 -6.47 14.71
C TRP A 339 -12.82 -6.10 15.03
N ASN A 340 -11.97 -6.04 14.01
CA ASN A 340 -10.62 -5.52 14.16
C ASN A 340 -10.62 -4.02 13.95
N ASP A 341 -10.27 -3.28 15.00
CA ASP A 341 -10.04 -1.84 14.98
C ASP A 341 -8.55 -1.58 15.12
N ILE A 342 -7.96 -0.97 14.09
CA ILE A 342 -6.53 -0.70 14.02
C ILE A 342 -6.25 0.69 13.47
N GLU A 343 -4.97 1.07 13.52
CA GLU A 343 -4.42 2.30 12.97
C GLU A 343 -5.17 3.58 13.43
N PRO A 344 -5.47 3.74 14.74
CA PRO A 344 -6.19 4.89 15.25
C PRO A 344 -5.32 6.14 15.31
N ILE A 345 -5.94 7.28 15.02
CA ILE A 345 -5.34 8.60 15.22
C ILE A 345 -6.29 9.58 15.90
N TRP A 346 -5.71 10.54 16.61
CA TRP A 346 -6.43 11.70 17.14
C TRP A 346 -6.72 12.72 16.04
N VAL A 347 -7.99 13.07 15.84
CA VAL A 347 -8.35 14.21 14.98
C VAL A 347 -8.41 15.52 15.78
N PRO A 348 -8.20 16.70 15.16
CA PRO A 348 -8.03 17.97 15.89
C PRO A 348 -9.22 18.43 16.75
N ASP A 349 -10.43 17.96 16.44
CA ASP A 349 -11.64 18.22 17.23
C ASP A 349 -11.74 17.36 18.51
N GLY A 350 -10.84 16.39 18.69
CA GLY A 350 -10.76 15.49 19.85
C GLY A 350 -11.34 14.11 19.60
N GLY A 351 -12.01 13.87 18.46
CA GLY A 351 -12.44 12.53 18.07
C GLY A 351 -11.29 11.61 17.65
N ILE A 352 -11.65 10.40 17.20
CA ILE A 352 -10.72 9.39 16.71
C ILE A 352 -11.12 8.95 15.30
N VAL A 353 -10.15 8.81 14.40
CA VAL A 353 -10.30 8.14 13.10
C VAL A 353 -9.42 6.90 13.09
N PHE A 354 -9.93 5.80 12.53
CA PHE A 354 -9.29 4.49 12.55
C PHE A 354 -9.75 3.64 11.36
N THR A 355 -9.12 2.49 11.11
CA THR A 355 -9.56 1.53 10.09
C THR A 355 -10.20 0.31 10.77
N SER A 356 -11.30 -0.21 10.20
CA SER A 356 -12.12 -1.25 10.87
C SER A 356 -12.73 -2.26 9.91
N THR A 357 -12.86 -3.52 10.35
CA THR A 357 -13.58 -4.58 9.61
C THR A 357 -15.12 -4.53 9.76
N ARG A 358 -15.67 -3.55 10.52
CA ARG A 358 -17.12 -3.30 10.65
C ARG A 358 -17.86 -3.02 9.33
N CYS A 359 -17.16 -2.91 8.21
CA CYS A 359 -17.80 -2.81 6.90
C CYS A 359 -18.43 -4.14 6.41
N HIS A 360 -18.07 -5.29 7.00
CA HIS A 360 -18.50 -6.64 6.59
C HIS A 360 -18.17 -6.95 5.11
N ARG A 361 -16.91 -6.74 4.71
CA ARG A 361 -16.46 -6.90 3.32
C ARG A 361 -15.21 -7.76 3.25
N TRP A 362 -15.08 -8.47 2.14
CA TRP A 362 -13.98 -9.35 1.81
C TRP A 362 -13.26 -8.81 0.59
N ILE A 363 -11.93 -8.95 0.58
CA ILE A 363 -11.10 -8.51 -0.54
C ILE A 363 -11.52 -9.32 -1.78
N PRO A 364 -11.93 -8.70 -2.89
CA PRO A 364 -12.62 -9.45 -3.94
C PRO A 364 -11.81 -10.59 -4.57
N CYS A 365 -10.47 -10.51 -4.52
CA CYS A 365 -9.54 -11.54 -4.99
C CYS A 365 -8.75 -12.28 -3.89
N ASN A 366 -9.06 -12.13 -2.58
CA ASN A 366 -8.37 -12.85 -1.51
C ASN A 366 -9.26 -13.11 -0.28
N LEU A 367 -8.91 -14.13 0.48
CA LEU A 367 -9.62 -14.62 1.67
C LEU A 367 -9.30 -13.81 2.93
N ALA A 368 -9.29 -12.48 2.84
CA ALA A 368 -9.09 -11.59 3.99
C ALA A 368 -10.21 -10.54 4.07
N GLU A 369 -10.51 -10.14 5.31
CA GLU A 369 -11.42 -9.04 5.60
C GLU A 369 -10.84 -7.71 5.11
N VAL A 370 -11.73 -6.80 4.72
CA VAL A 370 -11.40 -5.42 4.35
C VAL A 370 -11.45 -4.54 5.59
N THR A 371 -10.49 -3.64 5.74
CA THR A 371 -10.62 -2.48 6.64
C THR A 371 -10.90 -1.23 5.85
N ASN A 372 -11.87 -0.42 6.28
CA ASN A 372 -12.09 0.91 5.73
C ASN A 372 -12.21 1.97 6.84
N LEU A 373 -12.12 3.25 6.47
CA LEU A 373 -12.08 4.34 7.43
C LEU A 373 -13.38 4.48 8.23
N HIS A 374 -13.22 4.62 9.54
CA HIS A 374 -14.27 4.89 10.51
C HIS A 374 -13.89 6.07 11.43
N ARG A 375 -14.88 6.68 12.05
CA ARG A 375 -14.73 7.74 13.05
C ARG A 375 -15.59 7.46 14.29
N CYS A 376 -15.08 7.81 15.47
CA CYS A 376 -15.82 7.86 16.73
C CYS A 376 -15.44 9.09 17.56
N ASP A 377 -16.13 9.28 18.68
CA ASP A 377 -15.79 10.27 19.70
C ASP A 377 -14.60 9.81 20.56
N ALA A 378 -14.05 10.73 21.37
CA ALA A 378 -12.87 10.47 22.21
C ALA A 378 -13.01 9.29 23.19
N ASP A 379 -14.24 8.92 23.54
CA ASP A 379 -14.56 7.81 24.44
C ASP A 379 -14.93 6.51 23.70
N GLY A 380 -14.77 6.48 22.37
CA GLY A 380 -15.08 5.35 21.51
C GLY A 380 -16.54 5.24 21.06
N LYS A 381 -17.45 6.11 21.53
CA LYS A 381 -18.86 6.08 21.13
C LYS A 381 -19.11 6.69 19.75
N ASN A 382 -20.33 6.51 19.24
CA ASN A 382 -20.79 7.07 17.97
C ASN A 382 -19.92 6.68 16.77
N ILE A 383 -19.44 5.42 16.76
CA ILE A 383 -18.72 4.81 15.64
C ILE A 383 -19.58 4.90 14.37
N ARG A 384 -19.04 5.53 13.34
CA ARG A 384 -19.62 5.55 11.99
C ARG A 384 -18.56 5.34 10.93
N MET A 385 -18.95 4.67 9.84
CA MET A 385 -18.14 4.56 8.63
C MET A 385 -17.99 5.93 7.98
N ILE A 386 -16.80 6.20 7.43
CA ILE A 386 -16.51 7.47 6.73
C ILE A 386 -15.90 7.26 5.34
N SER A 387 -15.87 6.03 4.82
CA SER A 387 -15.48 5.71 3.45
C SER A 387 -16.34 4.58 2.91
N SER A 388 -16.72 4.63 1.64
CA SER A 388 -17.44 3.53 0.96
C SER A 388 -16.52 2.50 0.31
N ASN A 389 -15.19 2.57 0.47
CA ASN A 389 -14.25 1.72 -0.28
C ASN A 389 -14.49 0.22 -0.08
N VAL A 390 -14.47 -0.52 -1.20
CA VAL A 390 -14.80 -1.95 -1.25
C VAL A 390 -13.56 -2.83 -1.02
N GLU A 391 -12.36 -2.27 -1.20
CA GLU A 391 -11.06 -2.82 -0.82
C GLU A 391 -10.48 -2.13 0.43
N THR A 392 -9.35 -2.65 0.92
CA THR A 392 -8.67 -2.18 2.13
C THR A 392 -8.09 -0.76 2.00
N GLU A 393 -8.40 0.09 2.98
CA GLU A 393 -7.74 1.37 3.28
C GLU A 393 -6.87 1.22 4.54
N THR A 394 -5.71 1.88 4.59
CA THR A 394 -4.78 1.81 5.73
C THR A 394 -4.06 3.13 6.00
N SER A 395 -3.34 3.20 7.11
CA SER A 395 -2.38 4.23 7.47
C SER A 395 -2.93 5.68 7.50
N PRO A 396 -4.09 5.95 8.14
CA PRO A 396 -4.57 7.31 8.33
C PRO A 396 -3.57 8.16 9.13
N TRP A 397 -3.33 9.40 8.69
CA TRP A 397 -2.56 10.40 9.45
C TRP A 397 -3.01 11.84 9.16
N MET A 398 -2.88 12.74 10.14
CA MET A 398 -3.27 14.15 9.94
C MET A 398 -2.24 14.95 9.15
N LEU A 399 -2.70 15.69 8.14
CA LEU A 399 -1.96 16.76 7.47
C LEU A 399 -2.10 18.09 8.26
N PRO A 400 -1.11 19.01 8.16
CA PRO A 400 -1.15 20.29 8.89
C PRO A 400 -2.34 21.19 8.54
N ASP A 401 -2.91 21.03 7.34
CA ASP A 401 -4.06 21.79 6.84
C ASP A 401 -5.42 21.34 7.42
N GLY A 402 -5.43 20.28 8.22
CA GLY A 402 -6.62 19.71 8.87
C GLY A 402 -7.27 18.57 8.10
N ARG A 403 -6.74 18.16 6.94
CA ARG A 403 -7.18 16.95 6.24
C ARG A 403 -6.47 15.70 6.77
N LEU A 404 -7.08 14.55 6.57
CA LEU A 404 -6.44 13.24 6.70
C LEU A 404 -5.65 12.92 5.43
N ALA A 405 -4.52 12.22 5.53
CA ALA A 405 -3.88 11.47 4.44
C ALA A 405 -3.95 9.97 4.77
N TYR A 406 -4.12 9.11 3.77
CA TYR A 406 -4.23 7.66 3.96
C TYR A 406 -3.93 6.89 2.66
N MET A 407 -3.74 5.57 2.74
CA MET A 407 -3.63 4.69 1.57
C MET A 407 -5.02 4.13 1.22
N ARG A 408 -5.44 4.28 -0.04
CA ARG A 408 -6.63 3.61 -0.59
C ARG A 408 -6.23 2.69 -1.73
N TRP A 409 -6.72 1.46 -1.68
CA TRP A 409 -6.66 0.48 -2.75
C TRP A 409 -7.94 0.59 -3.61
N GLU A 410 -7.83 0.38 -4.93
CA GLU A 410 -8.94 0.62 -5.87
C GLU A 410 -8.89 -0.35 -7.07
N TYR A 411 -9.97 -1.12 -7.31
CA TYR A 411 -10.13 -1.99 -8.48
C TYR A 411 -10.91 -1.37 -9.65
N THR A 412 -11.49 -0.19 -9.45
CA THR A 412 -12.47 0.44 -10.36
C THR A 412 -11.92 0.61 -11.78
N GLU A 413 -12.23 -0.36 -12.66
CA GLU A 413 -11.67 -0.52 -14.02
C GLU A 413 -10.13 -0.50 -14.09
N LYS A 414 -9.47 -1.11 -13.08
CA LYS A 414 -8.03 -1.05 -12.85
C LYS A 414 -7.43 -2.43 -12.57
N ASP A 415 -6.11 -2.57 -12.72
CA ASP A 415 -5.43 -3.78 -12.26
C ASP A 415 -5.38 -3.88 -10.73
N ARG A 416 -5.66 -5.10 -10.24
CA ARG A 416 -5.77 -5.41 -8.81
C ARG A 416 -4.50 -5.16 -8.01
N ALA A 417 -3.31 -5.29 -8.59
CA ALA A 417 -2.05 -5.26 -7.84
C ALA A 417 -1.42 -3.86 -7.75
N ILE A 418 -1.88 -2.91 -8.58
CA ILE A 418 -1.11 -1.69 -8.89
C ILE A 418 -1.60 -0.45 -8.14
N PHE A 419 -2.91 -0.24 -8.02
CA PHE A 419 -3.47 1.05 -7.61
C PHE A 419 -3.72 1.13 -6.10
N HIS A 420 -2.64 1.34 -5.34
CA HIS A 420 -2.66 1.49 -3.89
C HIS A 420 -1.89 2.77 -3.50
N ASN A 421 -2.53 3.92 -3.66
CA ASN A 421 -1.85 5.23 -3.61
C ASN A 421 -2.44 6.14 -2.52
N LEU A 422 -1.93 7.37 -2.46
CA LEU A 422 -2.21 8.28 -1.36
C LEU A 422 -3.45 9.12 -1.65
N TRP A 423 -4.38 9.10 -0.70
CA TRP A 423 -5.64 9.82 -0.71
C TRP A 423 -5.74 10.74 0.50
N THR A 424 -6.74 11.61 0.47
CA THR A 424 -7.04 12.57 1.53
C THR A 424 -8.54 12.73 1.67
N VAL A 425 -9.01 12.98 2.90
CA VAL A 425 -10.42 13.16 3.26
C VAL A 425 -10.49 14.14 4.44
N HIS A 426 -11.62 14.81 4.66
CA HIS A 426 -11.83 15.55 5.89
C HIS A 426 -12.08 14.60 7.09
N PRO A 427 -11.76 15.02 8.33
CA PRO A 427 -12.05 14.23 9.53
C PRO A 427 -13.51 13.83 9.75
N ASP A 428 -14.48 14.39 9.01
CA ASP A 428 -15.90 14.02 9.09
C ASP A 428 -16.35 13.02 8.00
N GLY A 429 -15.46 12.64 7.08
CA GLY A 429 -15.73 11.80 5.91
C GLY A 429 -15.99 12.58 4.62
N THR A 430 -16.13 13.90 4.66
CA THR A 430 -16.38 14.69 3.45
C THR A 430 -15.12 14.89 2.61
N ASN A 431 -15.30 15.17 1.32
CA ASN A 431 -14.26 15.58 0.39
C ASN A 431 -13.13 14.54 0.24
N HIS A 432 -13.48 13.30 -0.08
CA HIS A 432 -12.52 12.30 -0.54
C HIS A 432 -11.84 12.75 -1.83
N GLN A 433 -10.51 12.81 -1.82
CA GLN A 433 -9.69 13.31 -2.90
C GLN A 433 -8.39 12.51 -3.01
N LEU A 434 -7.92 12.29 -4.24
CA LEU A 434 -6.56 11.84 -4.50
C LEU A 434 -5.56 12.88 -3.96
N LEU A 435 -4.58 12.42 -3.19
CA LEU A 435 -3.44 13.22 -2.71
C LEU A 435 -2.27 13.12 -3.69
N PHE A 436 -1.89 11.89 -4.06
CA PHE A 436 -0.85 11.61 -5.07
C PHE A 436 -0.95 10.17 -5.62
N GLY A 437 -0.69 9.99 -6.92
CA GLY A 437 -0.64 8.70 -7.62
C GLY A 437 -1.92 8.37 -8.39
N ASN A 438 -2.25 7.08 -8.50
CA ASN A 438 -3.51 6.58 -9.05
C ASN A 438 -3.82 6.88 -10.55
N GLU A 439 -2.82 7.25 -11.35
CA GLU A 439 -2.93 7.33 -12.82
C GLU A 439 -2.05 6.31 -13.56
N TYR A 440 -0.77 6.19 -13.18
CA TYR A 440 0.19 5.29 -13.84
C TYR A 440 0.65 4.16 -12.94
N HIS A 441 0.99 3.02 -13.55
CA HIS A 441 1.56 1.89 -12.81
C HIS A 441 2.95 2.20 -12.26
N LEU A 442 3.03 2.40 -10.94
CA LEU A 442 4.32 2.41 -10.23
C LEU A 442 4.66 1.05 -9.60
N TRP A 443 3.75 0.06 -9.67
CA TRP A 443 3.86 -1.29 -9.08
C TRP A 443 4.04 -1.36 -7.55
N ASP A 444 4.28 -0.21 -6.91
CA ASP A 444 4.38 -0.03 -5.47
C ASP A 444 3.01 0.27 -4.83
N VAL A 445 2.78 -0.34 -3.68
CA VAL A 445 1.81 0.04 -2.65
C VAL A 445 2.44 1.10 -1.76
N TRP A 446 1.73 2.20 -1.53
CA TRP A 446 2.22 3.34 -0.75
C TRP A 446 1.45 3.51 0.57
N ASN A 447 2.05 3.07 1.67
CA ASN A 447 1.45 3.13 3.02
C ASN A 447 2.15 4.20 3.89
N ASP A 448 1.70 4.33 5.13
CA ASP A 448 2.31 5.21 6.13
C ASP A 448 2.49 6.71 5.75
N PRO A 449 1.58 7.37 4.99
CA PRO A 449 1.73 8.78 4.63
C PRO A 449 1.79 9.68 5.86
N LYS A 450 2.90 10.39 6.08
CA LYS A 450 3.03 11.38 7.17
C LYS A 450 3.66 12.68 6.67
N PRO A 451 3.17 13.86 7.13
CA PRO A 451 3.75 15.13 6.70
C PRO A 451 5.16 15.29 7.24
N VAL A 452 6.04 15.90 6.45
CA VAL A 452 7.41 16.24 6.85
C VAL A 452 7.40 17.66 7.44
N PRO A 453 7.70 17.84 8.75
CA PRO A 453 7.56 19.12 9.45
C PRO A 453 8.24 20.30 8.76
N GLY A 454 7.53 21.44 8.69
CA GLY A 454 8.01 22.67 8.05
C GLY A 454 8.02 22.65 6.52
N THR A 455 7.48 21.62 5.88
CA THR A 455 7.49 21.47 4.41
C THR A 455 6.09 21.19 3.84
N ARG A 456 6.01 21.02 2.51
CA ARG A 456 4.83 20.55 1.78
C ARG A 456 4.81 19.03 1.56
N GLN A 457 5.87 18.35 2.02
CA GLN A 457 6.20 16.99 1.63
C GLN A 457 5.50 15.96 2.52
N VAL A 458 5.24 14.79 1.95
CA VAL A 458 4.71 13.62 2.65
C VAL A 458 5.73 12.48 2.50
N VAL A 459 6.16 11.90 3.62
CA VAL A 459 6.90 10.63 3.63
C VAL A 459 5.91 9.49 3.51
N PHE A 460 6.29 8.39 2.86
CA PHE A 460 5.52 7.17 2.74
C PHE A 460 6.47 5.96 2.69
N ILE A 461 5.93 4.76 2.86
CA ILE A 461 6.65 3.51 2.62
C ILE A 461 6.12 2.87 1.33
N ALA A 462 7.03 2.49 0.44
CA ALA A 462 6.72 1.85 -0.83
C ALA A 462 7.07 0.36 -0.78
N HIS A 463 6.12 -0.53 -1.08
CA HIS A 463 6.35 -1.97 -1.12
C HIS A 463 5.54 -2.69 -2.20
N ASN A 464 5.92 -3.92 -2.55
CA ASN A 464 5.16 -4.76 -3.47
C ASN A 464 3.79 -5.15 -2.88
N HIS A 465 2.80 -5.43 -3.74
CA HIS A 465 1.46 -5.87 -3.34
C HIS A 465 1.46 -7.04 -2.32
N GLY A 466 2.31 -8.04 -2.55
CA GLY A 466 2.55 -9.17 -1.65
C GLY A 466 3.70 -8.97 -0.66
N GLY A 467 3.85 -7.77 -0.10
CA GLY A 467 4.75 -7.48 1.02
C GLY A 467 3.96 -7.44 2.34
N PRO A 468 4.45 -8.03 3.44
CA PRO A 468 3.77 -8.02 4.73
C PRO A 468 4.06 -6.74 5.53
N GLU A 469 3.26 -6.48 6.58
CA GLU A 469 3.46 -5.45 7.62
C GLU A 469 4.10 -4.13 7.15
N HIS A 470 3.53 -3.46 6.14
CA HIS A 470 4.01 -2.18 5.58
C HIS A 470 5.53 -2.12 5.31
N THR A 471 6.15 -3.26 4.99
CA THR A 471 7.60 -3.42 5.02
C THR A 471 8.19 -3.20 3.62
N GLY A 472 8.88 -2.08 3.44
CA GLY A 472 9.27 -1.54 2.15
C GLY A 472 10.50 -0.63 2.15
N HIS A 473 10.48 0.39 1.29
CA HIS A 473 11.51 1.43 1.18
C HIS A 473 10.89 2.82 1.34
N VAL A 474 11.59 3.73 2.02
CA VAL A 474 11.10 5.06 2.41
C VAL A 474 11.19 6.01 1.22
N GLY A 475 10.05 6.60 0.86
CA GLY A 475 9.93 7.65 -0.16
C GLY A 475 9.37 8.95 0.41
N ILE A 476 9.68 10.06 -0.26
CA ILE A 476 9.06 11.37 -0.03
C ILE A 476 8.44 11.86 -1.33
N VAL A 477 7.29 12.54 -1.25
CA VAL A 477 6.63 13.20 -2.38
C VAL A 477 6.23 14.65 -2.06
N ASP A 478 6.35 15.53 -3.05
CA ASP A 478 5.88 16.93 -3.02
C ASP A 478 4.66 17.11 -3.94
N GLN A 479 3.65 17.82 -3.46
CA GLN A 479 2.37 18.04 -4.15
C GLN A 479 2.40 19.22 -5.14
N LEU A 480 3.50 19.99 -5.22
CA LEU A 480 3.56 21.24 -6.01
C LEU A 480 3.29 21.06 -7.52
N GLY A 481 3.51 19.85 -8.07
CA GLY A 481 3.21 19.53 -9.48
C GLY A 481 1.80 18.99 -9.74
N GLY A 482 0.94 18.93 -8.72
CA GLY A 482 -0.30 18.15 -8.76
C GLY A 482 -0.06 16.67 -8.42
N PRO A 483 -1.13 15.86 -8.34
CA PRO A 483 -1.07 14.51 -7.79
C PRO A 483 -0.30 13.49 -8.66
N ASN A 484 0.01 13.82 -9.92
CA ASN A 484 0.53 12.85 -10.89
C ASN A 484 1.92 13.26 -11.45
N ASP A 485 2.55 14.31 -10.92
CA ASP A 485 3.90 14.74 -11.34
C ASP A 485 4.98 13.84 -10.72
N HIS A 486 5.14 12.62 -11.24
CA HIS A 486 6.01 11.57 -10.66
C HIS A 486 7.48 12.01 -10.45
N ARG A 487 7.94 13.08 -11.11
CA ARG A 487 9.26 13.71 -10.88
C ARG A 487 9.39 14.32 -9.47
N ARG A 488 8.28 14.46 -8.74
CA ARG A 488 8.21 14.90 -7.33
C ARG A 488 8.44 13.77 -6.32
N ILE A 489 8.49 12.52 -6.78
CA ILE A 489 8.79 11.36 -5.94
C ILE A 489 10.31 11.28 -5.77
N ARG A 490 10.75 11.06 -4.54
CA ARG A 490 12.16 10.84 -4.20
C ARG A 490 12.27 9.74 -3.16
N TYR A 491 12.74 8.57 -3.58
CA TYR A 491 13.07 7.47 -2.69
C TYR A 491 14.35 7.81 -1.92
N LEU A 492 14.29 7.78 -0.58
CA LEU A 492 15.44 8.05 0.28
C LEU A 492 16.31 6.80 0.39
N THR A 493 15.67 5.67 0.69
CA THR A 493 16.34 4.38 0.85
C THR A 493 16.28 3.59 -0.44
N GLN A 494 17.33 2.82 -0.73
CA GLN A 494 17.37 1.95 -1.92
C GLN A 494 16.20 0.94 -1.93
N PRO A 495 15.74 0.49 -3.11
CA PRO A 495 14.72 -0.56 -3.22
C PRO A 495 15.09 -1.81 -2.41
N TYR A 496 14.25 -2.13 -1.45
CA TYR A 496 14.48 -3.22 -0.50
C TYR A 496 14.42 -4.59 -1.20
N ARG A 497 15.45 -5.42 -0.96
CA ARG A 497 15.63 -6.72 -1.65
C ARG A 497 15.13 -7.92 -0.86
N ASN A 498 14.88 -7.71 0.43
CA ASN A 498 14.31 -8.69 1.35
C ASN A 498 13.48 -7.95 2.40
N VAL A 499 12.23 -8.39 2.56
CA VAL A 499 11.26 -7.93 3.56
C VAL A 499 11.88 -7.90 4.96
N THR A 500 12.60 -8.95 5.39
CA THR A 500 13.13 -9.03 6.77
C THR A 500 14.24 -8.02 7.09
N THR A 501 14.63 -7.19 6.12
CA THR A 501 15.65 -6.13 6.23
C THR A 501 15.19 -4.80 5.64
N ALA A 502 13.90 -4.67 5.33
CA ALA A 502 13.32 -3.44 4.79
C ALA A 502 12.97 -2.45 5.90
N TRP A 503 12.67 -1.22 5.49
CA TRP A 503 12.19 -0.16 6.36
C TRP A 503 10.67 -0.22 6.48
N ARG A 504 10.16 0.41 7.54
CA ARG A 504 8.74 0.41 7.88
C ARG A 504 8.44 1.57 8.82
N ASP A 505 7.19 1.98 8.85
CA ASP A 505 6.62 2.98 9.76
C ASP A 505 7.36 4.35 9.81
N PRO A 506 7.79 4.94 8.68
CA PRO A 506 8.56 6.18 8.70
C PRO A 506 7.82 7.31 9.45
N TYR A 507 8.56 8.04 10.29
CA TYR A 507 8.05 9.11 11.15
C TYR A 507 9.02 10.31 11.17
N PRO A 508 8.70 11.41 10.45
CA PRO A 508 9.54 12.60 10.43
C PRO A 508 9.45 13.40 11.74
N VAL A 509 10.57 13.53 12.46
CA VAL A 509 10.70 14.41 13.65
C VAL A 509 11.02 15.83 13.22
N THR A 510 11.86 15.98 12.20
CA THR A 510 12.13 17.24 11.50
C THR A 510 12.16 16.96 9.99
N SER A 511 12.46 17.98 9.19
CA SER A 511 12.73 17.77 7.76
C SER A 511 13.97 16.91 7.47
N SER A 512 14.87 16.69 8.44
CA SER A 512 16.14 15.96 8.25
C SER A 512 16.41 14.84 9.26
N LEU A 513 15.45 14.54 10.14
CA LEU A 513 15.51 13.46 11.13
C LEU A 513 14.23 12.65 10.96
N ILE A 514 14.31 11.52 10.25
CA ILE A 514 13.16 10.63 9.99
C ILE A 514 13.42 9.31 10.71
N LEU A 515 12.63 9.01 11.74
CA LEU A 515 12.68 7.71 12.40
C LEU A 515 12.08 6.65 11.49
N ALA A 516 12.62 5.44 11.51
CA ALA A 516 12.01 4.26 10.89
C ALA A 516 12.35 3.01 11.71
N ALA A 517 11.59 1.94 11.50
CA ALA A 517 11.93 0.62 12.04
C ALA A 517 12.53 -0.29 10.96
N ARG A 518 13.39 -1.23 11.38
CA ARG A 518 14.10 -2.17 10.50
C ARG A 518 14.30 -3.51 11.21
N GLY A 519 13.31 -4.40 11.11
CA GLY A 519 13.25 -5.62 11.93
C GLY A 519 13.20 -5.27 13.42
N PRO A 520 14.14 -5.73 14.27
CA PRO A 520 14.20 -5.38 15.69
C PRO A 520 14.92 -4.03 15.98
N ALA A 521 15.39 -3.31 14.94
CA ALA A 521 16.11 -2.05 15.11
C ALA A 521 15.20 -0.82 14.89
N LEU A 522 15.48 0.24 15.62
CA LEU A 522 15.04 1.60 15.36
C LEU A 522 16.21 2.36 14.74
N VAL A 523 15.96 2.95 13.58
CA VAL A 523 16.95 3.72 12.82
C VAL A 523 16.47 5.14 12.59
N VAL A 524 17.41 6.03 12.29
CA VAL A 524 17.11 7.38 11.79
C VAL A 524 17.73 7.56 10.41
N LEU A 525 16.95 8.18 9.53
CA LEU A 525 17.28 8.50 8.15
C LEU A 525 17.38 10.01 7.97
N ASP A 526 18.34 10.44 7.16
CA ASP A 526 18.46 11.83 6.72
C ASP A 526 17.71 12.09 5.40
N GLN A 527 17.89 13.28 4.82
CA GLN A 527 17.29 13.60 3.53
C GLN A 527 17.93 12.88 2.35
N ASP A 528 19.15 12.35 2.46
CA ASP A 528 19.89 11.71 1.37
C ASP A 528 19.90 10.18 1.47
N GLY A 529 19.26 9.62 2.49
CA GLY A 529 19.12 8.19 2.71
C GLY A 529 20.19 7.57 3.61
N HIS A 530 21.03 8.37 4.26
CA HIS A 530 21.99 7.88 5.24
C HIS A 530 21.26 7.35 6.47
N GLU A 531 21.61 6.13 6.90
CA GLU A 531 20.96 5.42 8.00
C GLU A 531 21.91 5.25 9.19
N ILE A 532 21.42 5.54 10.39
CA ILE A 532 22.11 5.22 11.64
C ILE A 532 21.15 4.50 12.59
N GLU A 533 21.60 3.37 13.13
CA GLU A 533 20.87 2.63 14.16
C GLU A 533 20.96 3.35 15.51
N LEU A 534 19.81 3.55 16.14
CA LEU A 534 19.69 4.26 17.41
C LEU A 534 19.37 3.31 18.58
N HIS A 535 18.55 2.28 18.34
CA HIS A 535 18.13 1.33 19.38
C HIS A 535 17.80 -0.04 18.75
N ARG A 536 17.89 -1.11 19.55
CA ARG A 536 17.61 -2.48 19.12
C ARG A 536 17.04 -3.34 20.25
N ILE A 537 15.88 -3.93 20.02
CA ILE A 537 15.32 -4.96 20.91
C ILE A 537 16.07 -6.28 20.74
N GLN A 538 16.17 -7.05 21.83
CA GLN A 538 16.94 -8.31 21.86
C GLN A 538 16.06 -9.56 21.77
N ASP A 539 14.72 -9.40 21.80
CA ASP A 539 13.74 -10.49 21.77
C ASP A 539 13.76 -11.24 20.41
N PRO A 540 14.10 -12.56 20.37
CA PRO A 540 14.20 -13.29 19.11
C PRO A 540 12.84 -13.42 18.38
N GLY A 541 12.82 -13.11 17.09
CA GLY A 541 11.63 -13.22 16.24
C GLY A 541 10.57 -12.12 16.43
N VAL A 542 10.87 -11.12 17.27
CA VAL A 542 10.04 -9.93 17.48
C VAL A 542 10.61 -8.76 16.68
N ASN A 543 9.73 -7.98 16.04
CA ASN A 543 10.11 -6.74 15.35
C ASN A 543 9.75 -5.52 16.21
N LEU A 544 10.55 -4.46 16.09
CA LEU A 544 10.20 -3.12 16.54
C LEU A 544 9.30 -2.49 15.48
N GLN A 545 8.20 -1.87 15.91
CA GLN A 545 7.10 -1.45 15.05
C GLN A 545 6.64 -0.04 15.47
N GLU A 546 6.24 0.79 14.51
CA GLU A 546 5.61 2.10 14.73
C GLU A 546 6.31 3.08 15.70
N PRO A 547 7.59 3.45 15.51
CA PRO A 547 8.24 4.46 16.35
C PRO A 547 7.59 5.84 16.18
N ARG A 548 7.33 6.53 17.29
CA ARG A 548 6.75 7.89 17.35
C ARG A 548 7.51 8.76 18.36
N ASN A 549 7.63 10.04 18.05
CA ASN A 549 8.12 11.04 18.98
C ASN A 549 7.13 11.22 20.14
N LEU A 550 7.61 11.12 21.39
CA LEU A 550 6.78 11.28 22.58
C LEU A 550 6.93 12.69 23.15
N ARG A 551 6.16 13.63 22.61
CA ARG A 551 6.11 15.03 23.06
C ARG A 551 4.75 15.68 22.77
N PRO A 552 4.45 16.86 23.33
CA PRO A 552 3.36 17.71 22.85
C PRO A 552 3.63 18.17 21.41
N GLU A 553 2.61 18.10 20.56
CA GLU A 553 2.67 18.49 19.13
C GLU A 553 1.67 19.62 18.84
N PRO A 554 1.98 20.55 17.92
CA PRO A 554 1.01 21.55 17.48
C PRO A 554 -0.23 20.88 16.90
N ARG A 555 -1.40 21.15 17.49
CA ARG A 555 -2.68 20.65 17.00
C ARG A 555 -2.92 21.19 15.57
N PRO A 556 -3.19 20.33 14.56
CA PRO A 556 -3.53 20.77 13.21
C PRO A 556 -4.81 21.61 13.18
N ARG A 557 -5.07 22.25 12.03
CA ARG A 557 -6.30 23.01 11.83
C ARG A 557 -7.54 22.13 12.05
N VAL A 558 -8.49 22.60 12.86
CA VAL A 558 -9.84 22.02 12.92
C VAL A 558 -10.60 22.45 11.67
N LEU A 559 -11.09 21.49 10.88
CA LEU A 559 -12.01 21.76 9.78
C LEU A 559 -13.47 21.76 10.30
N PRO A 560 -14.34 22.68 9.84
CA PRO A 560 -15.76 22.62 10.18
C PRO A 560 -16.39 21.32 9.67
N GLN A 561 -17.25 20.70 10.48
CA GLN A 561 -18.08 19.59 10.03
C GLN A 561 -19.05 20.09 8.95
N ARG A 562 -19.20 19.29 7.90
CA ARG A 562 -20.08 19.50 6.73
C ARG A 562 -21.14 18.41 6.61
N VAL A 563 -20.96 17.29 7.30
CA VAL A 563 -21.95 16.21 7.37
C VAL A 563 -23.20 16.67 8.14
N ASP A 564 -24.38 16.44 7.55
CA ASP A 564 -25.68 16.55 8.20
C ASP A 564 -26.34 15.16 8.22
N LEU A 565 -26.19 14.47 9.35
CA LEU A 565 -26.72 13.11 9.56
C LEU A 565 -28.26 13.05 9.57
N THR A 566 -28.97 14.17 9.46
CA THR A 566 -30.44 14.19 9.27
C THR A 566 -30.84 14.02 7.81
N LYS A 567 -29.89 14.05 6.87
CA LYS A 567 -30.10 13.81 5.44
C LYS A 567 -29.90 12.35 5.07
N ASP A 568 -30.59 11.93 4.02
CA ASP A 568 -30.51 10.62 3.38
C ASP A 568 -29.75 10.65 2.04
N HIS A 569 -29.30 11.83 1.61
CA HIS A 569 -28.58 12.11 0.37
C HIS A 569 -27.43 13.09 0.61
N GLY A 570 -26.47 13.11 -0.32
CA GLY A 570 -25.65 14.28 -0.62
C GLY A 570 -25.93 14.78 -2.04
N GLU A 571 -25.16 15.76 -2.52
CA GLU A 571 -25.30 16.36 -3.85
C GLU A 571 -23.96 16.44 -4.58
N PHE A 572 -23.96 16.20 -5.89
CA PHE A 572 -22.84 16.42 -6.80
C PHE A 572 -23.11 17.57 -7.76
N ILE A 573 -22.09 18.41 -7.97
CA ILE A 573 -22.07 19.47 -8.98
C ILE A 573 -20.88 19.23 -9.92
N ILE A 574 -21.13 19.10 -11.21
CA ILE A 574 -20.09 19.02 -12.24
C ILE A 574 -20.18 20.31 -13.05
N ALA A 575 -19.08 21.07 -13.11
CA ALA A 575 -19.09 22.36 -13.79
C ALA A 575 -19.14 22.21 -15.32
N ASP A 576 -18.30 21.36 -15.90
CA ASP A 576 -18.28 21.10 -17.34
C ASP A 576 -17.76 19.69 -17.66
N VAL A 577 -18.63 18.77 -18.08
CA VAL A 577 -18.24 17.41 -18.49
C VAL A 577 -17.26 17.37 -19.66
N TYR A 578 -17.11 18.46 -20.43
CA TYR A 578 -16.17 18.55 -21.55
C TYR A 578 -14.77 19.03 -21.13
N GLN A 579 -14.60 19.60 -19.92
CA GLN A 579 -13.28 19.88 -19.36
C GLN A 579 -12.73 18.61 -18.68
N GLY A 580 -11.50 18.20 -18.99
CA GLY A 580 -10.91 16.99 -18.42
C GLY A 580 -9.74 16.45 -19.23
N ARG A 581 -8.98 15.51 -18.64
CA ARG A 581 -7.93 14.78 -19.36
C ARG A 581 -8.53 13.85 -20.41
N HIS A 582 -7.88 13.70 -21.55
CA HIS A 582 -8.30 12.83 -22.67
C HIS A 582 -9.77 13.04 -23.07
N MET A 583 -10.16 14.29 -23.35
CA MET A 583 -11.49 14.64 -23.88
C MET A 583 -11.44 14.98 -25.39
N ASP A 584 -10.30 14.80 -26.04
CA ASP A 584 -10.09 15.10 -27.46
C ASP A 584 -11.10 14.36 -28.34
N GLY A 585 -11.76 15.08 -29.25
CA GLY A 585 -12.76 14.54 -30.18
C GLY A 585 -14.18 14.38 -29.63
N VAL A 586 -14.41 14.64 -28.33
CA VAL A 586 -15.77 14.74 -27.77
C VAL A 586 -16.35 16.12 -28.09
N ARG A 587 -17.50 16.18 -28.78
CA ARG A 587 -18.10 17.46 -29.20
C ARG A 587 -19.02 18.02 -28.12
N ARG A 588 -18.96 19.33 -27.86
CA ARG A 588 -19.93 20.00 -26.98
C ARG A 588 -21.35 19.78 -27.50
N GLY A 589 -22.26 19.37 -26.61
CA GLY A 589 -23.62 18.97 -26.94
C GLY A 589 -23.78 17.51 -27.38
N GLU A 590 -22.71 16.70 -27.46
CA GLU A 590 -22.78 15.26 -27.72
C GLU A 590 -23.31 14.51 -26.50
N ALA A 591 -22.79 14.82 -25.31
CA ALA A 591 -23.28 14.24 -24.05
C ALA A 591 -24.72 14.71 -23.72
N LYS A 592 -25.52 13.80 -23.16
CA LYS A 592 -26.93 14.02 -22.76
C LYS A 592 -27.19 13.73 -21.29
N ASP A 593 -26.56 12.69 -20.77
CA ASP A 593 -26.73 12.28 -19.38
C ASP A 593 -25.46 11.63 -18.82
N LEU A 594 -25.49 11.42 -17.51
CA LEU A 594 -24.57 10.56 -16.78
C LEU A 594 -25.36 9.34 -16.29
N LEU A 595 -24.89 8.16 -16.66
CA LEU A 595 -25.29 6.89 -16.05
C LEU A 595 -24.51 6.70 -14.74
N LEU A 596 -25.22 6.46 -13.65
CA LEU A 596 -24.64 6.20 -12.33
C LEU A 596 -24.61 4.71 -12.05
N ILE A 597 -23.43 4.23 -11.65
CA ILE A 597 -23.17 2.82 -11.31
C ILE A 597 -22.62 2.76 -9.88
N GLU A 598 -23.14 1.86 -9.05
CA GLU A 598 -22.62 1.52 -7.73
C GLU A 598 -21.72 0.27 -7.83
N GLU A 599 -20.47 0.34 -7.35
CA GLU A 599 -19.65 -0.85 -7.12
C GLU A 599 -20.07 -1.56 -5.82
N LEU A 600 -20.45 -2.84 -5.94
CA LEU A 600 -20.94 -3.64 -4.83
C LEU A 600 -19.79 -4.40 -4.14
N PRO A 601 -19.70 -4.37 -2.80
CA PRO A 601 -18.69 -5.13 -2.06
C PRO A 601 -18.99 -6.64 -2.10
N LYS A 602 -17.93 -7.45 -1.99
CA LYS A 602 -18.04 -8.90 -1.77
C LYS A 602 -18.29 -9.16 -0.27
N PRO A 603 -19.46 -9.67 0.15
CA PRO A 603 -19.78 -9.84 1.58
C PRO A 603 -19.12 -11.07 2.21
N VAL A 604 -18.66 -12.04 1.39
CA VAL A 604 -18.00 -13.28 1.84
C VAL A 604 -17.19 -13.91 0.71
N HIS A 605 -16.15 -14.67 1.04
CA HIS A 605 -15.30 -15.40 0.08
C HIS A 605 -15.09 -16.84 0.55
N HIS A 606 -15.59 -17.82 -0.23
CA HIS A 606 -15.72 -19.22 0.21
C HIS A 606 -14.74 -20.21 -0.45
N ASP A 607 -14.14 -19.83 -1.57
CA ASP A 607 -13.55 -20.70 -2.58
C ASP A 607 -12.05 -20.45 -2.84
N GLY A 608 -11.52 -19.31 -2.39
CA GLY A 608 -10.10 -18.93 -2.50
C GLY A 608 -9.58 -18.73 -3.93
N HIS A 609 -10.44 -18.85 -4.94
CA HIS A 609 -10.07 -18.69 -6.33
C HIS A 609 -10.03 -17.20 -6.69
N THR A 610 -8.95 -16.81 -7.40
CA THR A 610 -8.70 -15.43 -7.82
C THR A 610 -9.22 -15.16 -9.23
N GLU A 611 -10.29 -15.85 -9.64
CA GLU A 611 -10.89 -15.66 -10.96
C GLU A 611 -11.97 -14.56 -10.90
N PRO A 612 -12.06 -13.71 -11.94
CA PRO A 612 -12.96 -12.57 -11.96
C PRO A 612 -14.41 -12.99 -12.20
N LEU A 613 -15.36 -12.15 -11.76
CA LEU A 613 -16.80 -12.28 -12.11
C LEU A 613 -17.08 -12.06 -13.61
N LYS A 614 -16.08 -11.59 -14.36
CA LYS A 614 -16.11 -11.20 -15.77
C LYS A 614 -14.86 -11.78 -16.45
N TYR A 615 -14.96 -12.59 -17.49
CA TYR A 615 -13.81 -13.09 -18.27
C TYR A 615 -12.85 -11.92 -18.62
N ASN A 616 -11.56 -12.07 -18.31
CA ASN A 616 -10.50 -11.03 -18.40
C ASN A 616 -10.76 -9.68 -17.68
N GLY A 617 -11.85 -9.55 -16.91
CA GLY A 617 -12.29 -8.30 -16.28
C GLY A 617 -11.93 -8.13 -14.80
N THR A 618 -12.62 -7.19 -14.16
CA THR A 618 -12.50 -6.88 -12.73
C THR A 618 -13.20 -7.91 -11.84
N PHE A 619 -12.94 -7.82 -10.53
CA PHE A 619 -13.58 -8.65 -9.50
C PHE A 619 -14.90 -8.05 -8.97
N MET A 620 -15.31 -6.93 -9.54
CA MET A 620 -16.39 -6.10 -9.00
C MET A 620 -17.72 -6.41 -9.66
N LEU A 621 -18.75 -6.48 -8.82
CA LEU A 621 -20.14 -6.53 -9.26
C LEU A 621 -20.68 -5.09 -9.28
N GLU A 622 -21.36 -4.73 -10.35
CA GLU A 622 -21.83 -3.36 -10.62
C GLU A 622 -23.37 -3.34 -10.59
N ARG A 623 -23.94 -2.33 -9.92
CA ARG A 623 -25.38 -2.01 -9.96
C ARG A 623 -25.61 -0.71 -10.71
N VAL A 624 -26.47 -0.73 -11.72
CA VAL A 624 -27.02 0.49 -12.33
C VAL A 624 -28.02 1.13 -11.36
N LEU A 625 -27.78 2.39 -11.00
CA LEU A 625 -28.75 3.17 -10.21
C LEU A 625 -29.75 3.93 -11.11
N GLY A 626 -29.31 4.34 -12.29
CA GLY A 626 -30.10 5.14 -13.22
C GLY A 626 -29.29 6.29 -13.82
N THR A 627 -29.98 7.31 -14.31
CA THR A 627 -29.39 8.43 -15.06
C THR A 627 -29.73 9.79 -14.47
N VAL A 628 -28.87 10.78 -14.74
CA VAL A 628 -29.11 12.20 -14.41
C VAL A 628 -28.72 13.09 -15.60
N PRO A 629 -29.47 14.16 -15.90
CA PRO A 629 -29.26 14.96 -17.11
C PRO A 629 -27.96 15.79 -17.05
N VAL A 630 -27.34 15.93 -18.21
CA VAL A 630 -26.28 16.92 -18.48
C VAL A 630 -26.89 18.08 -19.26
N GLU A 631 -26.69 19.30 -18.78
CA GLU A 631 -27.21 20.50 -19.41
C GLU A 631 -26.44 20.84 -20.71
N PRO A 632 -27.02 21.63 -21.65
CA PRO A 632 -26.34 22.08 -22.86
C PRO A 632 -24.98 22.77 -22.67
N ASP A 633 -24.75 23.42 -21.53
CA ASP A 633 -23.46 24.03 -21.15
C ASP A 633 -22.43 23.02 -20.59
N GLY A 634 -22.79 21.73 -20.51
CA GLY A 634 -21.95 20.67 -19.96
C GLY A 634 -22.04 20.52 -18.45
N SER A 635 -22.81 21.34 -17.74
CA SER A 635 -22.97 21.24 -16.29
C SER A 635 -23.95 20.13 -15.88
N ALA A 636 -23.79 19.58 -14.68
CA ALA A 636 -24.74 18.64 -14.09
C ALA A 636 -24.89 18.89 -12.58
N TYR A 637 -26.11 18.71 -12.05
CA TYR A 637 -26.42 18.90 -10.63
C TYR A 637 -27.49 17.90 -10.18
N PHE A 638 -27.13 17.03 -9.23
CA PHE A 638 -27.96 15.90 -8.82
C PHE A 638 -27.71 15.45 -7.37
N GLN A 639 -28.73 14.81 -6.78
CA GLN A 639 -28.65 14.11 -5.50
C GLN A 639 -28.14 12.69 -5.69
N ALA A 640 -27.41 12.18 -4.70
CA ALA A 640 -26.91 10.81 -4.70
C ALA A 640 -26.91 10.21 -3.27
N PRO A 641 -27.09 8.88 -3.15
CA PRO A 641 -27.06 8.20 -1.86
C PRO A 641 -25.67 8.26 -1.21
N PRO A 642 -25.56 8.54 0.09
CA PRO A 642 -24.28 8.67 0.79
C PRO A 642 -23.67 7.29 1.08
N LEU A 643 -22.36 7.26 1.33
CA LEU A 643 -21.56 6.06 1.62
C LEU A 643 -21.72 4.94 0.57
N ARG A 644 -21.95 5.33 -0.68
CA ARG A 644 -21.91 4.46 -1.87
C ARG A 644 -20.67 4.76 -2.72
N SER A 645 -20.14 3.73 -3.38
CA SER A 645 -19.03 3.86 -4.33
C SER A 645 -19.60 4.08 -5.73
N LEU A 646 -19.74 5.35 -6.10
CA LEU A 646 -20.45 5.78 -7.31
C LEU A 646 -19.47 6.10 -8.46
N MET A 647 -19.60 5.35 -9.54
CA MET A 647 -18.95 5.63 -10.83
C MET A 647 -19.90 6.42 -11.73
N PHE A 648 -19.34 7.31 -12.55
CA PHE A 648 -20.09 8.05 -13.57
C PHE A 648 -19.69 7.62 -14.97
N VAL A 649 -20.67 7.38 -15.84
CA VAL A 649 -20.47 7.11 -17.27
C VAL A 649 -21.18 8.19 -18.06
N LEU A 650 -20.43 9.02 -18.76
CA LEU A 650 -20.93 10.07 -19.64
C LEU A 650 -21.46 9.43 -20.93
N ARG A 651 -22.70 9.76 -21.34
CA ARG A 651 -23.35 9.11 -22.50
C ARG A 651 -23.87 10.10 -23.55
N ASP A 652 -23.93 9.64 -24.78
CA ASP A 652 -24.48 10.39 -25.92
C ASP A 652 -26.01 10.20 -26.07
N ALA A 653 -26.57 10.69 -27.18
CA ALA A 653 -28.00 10.63 -27.47
C ALA A 653 -28.54 9.22 -27.77
N ASP A 654 -27.67 8.28 -28.13
CA ASP A 654 -28.02 6.88 -28.37
C ASP A 654 -27.83 6.04 -27.08
N GLY A 655 -27.44 6.69 -25.97
CA GLY A 655 -27.16 6.03 -24.69
C GLY A 655 -25.84 5.27 -24.66
N LEU A 656 -24.95 5.50 -25.63
CA LEU A 656 -23.64 4.87 -25.72
C LEU A 656 -22.62 5.61 -24.84
N SER A 657 -21.62 4.87 -24.35
CA SER A 657 -20.55 5.42 -23.52
C SER A 657 -19.68 6.39 -24.33
N ILE A 658 -19.57 7.64 -23.86
CA ILE A 658 -18.53 8.59 -24.29
C ILE A 658 -17.27 8.35 -23.46
N LYS A 659 -17.37 8.49 -22.13
CA LYS A 659 -16.25 8.31 -21.18
C LYS A 659 -16.74 7.71 -19.87
N ARG A 660 -15.95 6.78 -19.31
CA ARG A 660 -16.21 6.11 -18.04
C ARG A 660 -15.25 6.63 -16.96
N MET A 661 -15.77 6.84 -15.75
CA MET A 661 -14.95 7.16 -14.59
C MET A 661 -14.22 5.89 -14.11
N GLN A 662 -12.90 5.85 -14.29
CA GLN A 662 -12.04 4.76 -13.79
C GLN A 662 -11.61 5.03 -12.35
N SER A 663 -12.64 5.32 -11.54
CA SER A 663 -12.62 5.53 -10.10
C SER A 663 -14.06 5.68 -9.62
N PHE A 664 -14.25 5.72 -8.30
CA PHE A 664 -15.55 6.07 -7.72
C PHE A 664 -15.46 7.32 -6.84
N ALA A 665 -16.53 8.09 -6.83
CA ALA A 665 -16.83 9.15 -5.88
C ALA A 665 -17.73 8.63 -4.75
N THR A 666 -17.69 9.28 -3.59
CA THR A 666 -18.59 9.00 -2.46
C THR A 666 -18.94 10.31 -1.76
N LEU A 667 -20.01 10.29 -0.96
CA LEU A 667 -20.55 11.43 -0.22
C LEU A 667 -20.92 11.01 1.19
N MET A 668 -20.80 11.94 2.14
CA MET A 668 -21.49 11.84 3.42
C MET A 668 -22.91 12.43 3.35
N PRO A 669 -23.82 12.09 4.30
CA PRO A 669 -25.10 12.76 4.44
C PRO A 669 -24.98 14.29 4.46
N GLY A 670 -25.77 14.98 3.62
CA GLY A 670 -25.78 16.44 3.49
C GLY A 670 -24.56 17.05 2.81
N GLU A 671 -23.58 16.25 2.38
CA GLU A 671 -22.41 16.76 1.68
C GLU A 671 -22.77 17.33 0.30
N ARG A 672 -22.13 18.44 -0.07
CA ARG A 672 -22.09 18.97 -1.44
C ARG A 672 -20.67 18.87 -1.97
N ALA A 673 -20.45 18.01 -2.96
CA ALA A 673 -19.16 17.87 -3.63
C ALA A 673 -19.23 18.47 -5.05
N SER A 674 -18.10 19.00 -5.53
CA SER A 674 -18.00 19.56 -6.88
C SER A 674 -16.69 19.21 -7.56
N CYS A 675 -16.72 18.93 -8.86
CA CYS A 675 -15.52 18.88 -9.71
C CYS A 675 -15.62 19.88 -10.87
N ILE A 676 -14.47 20.19 -11.46
CA ILE A 676 -14.42 21.04 -12.66
C ILE A 676 -14.96 20.24 -13.85
N GLY A 677 -14.60 18.96 -13.98
CA GLY A 677 -15.11 18.13 -15.07
C GLY A 677 -14.72 16.65 -14.99
N CYS A 678 -14.50 16.03 -16.14
CA CYS A 678 -14.28 14.59 -16.29
C CYS A 678 -12.79 14.22 -16.10
N HIS A 679 -12.34 14.18 -14.84
CA HIS A 679 -10.94 13.97 -14.44
C HIS A 679 -10.01 15.11 -14.94
N GLU A 680 -10.31 16.36 -14.59
CA GLU A 680 -9.41 17.50 -14.76
C GLU A 680 -8.01 17.23 -14.15
N ALA A 681 -6.97 17.91 -14.64
CA ALA A 681 -5.74 18.01 -13.86
C ALA A 681 -6.02 18.90 -12.65
N ARG A 682 -5.74 18.42 -11.44
CA ARG A 682 -6.11 19.11 -10.18
C ARG A 682 -5.31 20.38 -9.86
N THR A 683 -4.55 20.85 -10.84
CA THR A 683 -3.83 22.13 -10.88
C THR A 683 -4.52 23.14 -11.82
N GLU A 684 -5.53 22.73 -12.58
CA GLU A 684 -6.36 23.59 -13.42
C GLU A 684 -7.29 24.46 -12.57
N VAL A 685 -7.64 25.61 -13.12
CA VAL A 685 -8.76 26.43 -12.67
C VAL A 685 -9.92 26.18 -13.64
N SER A 686 -11.17 26.24 -13.16
CA SER A 686 -12.33 26.13 -14.04
C SER A 686 -12.28 27.20 -15.13
N SER A 687 -12.39 26.78 -16.39
CA SER A 687 -12.49 27.67 -17.54
C SER A 687 -13.95 28.01 -17.91
N GLY A 688 -14.91 27.45 -17.16
CA GLY A 688 -16.34 27.56 -17.42
C GLY A 688 -16.95 28.92 -17.11
N SER A 689 -18.19 29.08 -17.55
CA SER A 689 -19.07 30.21 -17.22
C SER A 689 -19.18 30.41 -15.71
N SER A 690 -19.26 31.65 -15.25
CA SER A 690 -19.58 31.98 -13.84
C SER A 690 -21.02 31.62 -13.45
N TYR A 691 -21.85 31.23 -14.42
CA TYR A 691 -23.20 30.72 -14.27
C TYR A 691 -23.29 29.33 -14.89
N LEU A 692 -23.52 28.32 -14.05
CA LEU A 692 -23.77 26.93 -14.46
C LEU A 692 -25.28 26.72 -14.62
N GLN A 693 -25.72 26.26 -15.79
CA GLN A 693 -27.14 26.03 -16.08
C GLN A 693 -27.77 25.06 -15.08
N ALA A 694 -27.05 24.01 -14.65
CA ALA A 694 -27.58 23.00 -13.74
C ALA A 694 -27.96 23.58 -12.36
N LEU A 695 -27.33 24.68 -11.93
CA LEU A 695 -27.65 25.38 -10.67
C LEU A 695 -28.85 26.33 -10.78
N SER A 696 -29.46 26.48 -11.96
CA SER A 696 -30.69 27.27 -12.15
C SER A 696 -31.96 26.56 -11.66
N ARG A 697 -31.83 25.28 -11.30
CA ARG A 697 -32.89 24.39 -10.82
C ARG A 697 -32.46 23.63 -9.56
N PRO A 698 -33.38 23.01 -8.82
CA PRO A 698 -33.04 22.01 -7.81
C PRO A 698 -32.20 20.85 -8.41
N PRO A 699 -31.44 20.11 -7.57
CA PRO A 699 -30.70 18.95 -8.03
C PRO A 699 -31.65 17.87 -8.56
N SER A 700 -31.26 17.19 -9.63
CA SER A 700 -32.00 16.03 -10.15
C SER A 700 -31.93 14.86 -9.17
N THR A 701 -33.01 14.11 -9.05
CA THR A 701 -32.97 12.73 -8.53
C THR A 701 -32.43 11.78 -9.60
N ILE A 702 -31.86 10.65 -9.19
CA ILE A 702 -31.45 9.58 -10.11
C ILE A 702 -32.70 8.93 -10.70
N GLU A 703 -32.83 8.91 -12.03
CA GLU A 703 -33.97 8.30 -12.73
C GLU A 703 -33.63 6.86 -13.13
N PRO A 704 -34.32 5.82 -12.61
CA PRO A 704 -34.08 4.43 -12.99
C PRO A 704 -34.42 4.19 -14.46
N ILE A 705 -33.58 3.42 -15.16
CA ILE A 705 -33.84 3.05 -16.57
C ILE A 705 -34.97 2.00 -16.61
N PRO A 706 -36.08 2.24 -17.32
CA PRO A 706 -37.19 1.29 -17.37
C PRO A 706 -36.81 -0.02 -18.07
N GLY A 707 -37.25 -1.16 -17.51
CA GLY A 707 -37.19 -2.46 -18.17
C GLY A 707 -35.84 -3.18 -18.14
N ILE A 708 -34.84 -2.68 -17.40
CA ILE A 708 -33.57 -3.37 -17.15
C ILE A 708 -33.43 -3.80 -15.69
N PRO A 709 -32.64 -4.86 -15.38
CA PRO A 709 -32.27 -5.18 -14.00
C PRO A 709 -31.30 -4.13 -13.43
N ASP A 710 -31.25 -4.03 -12.09
CA ASP A 710 -30.27 -3.20 -11.39
C ASP A 710 -28.86 -3.81 -11.49
N VAL A 711 -28.74 -5.13 -11.35
CA VAL A 711 -27.49 -5.89 -11.51
C VAL A 711 -27.64 -6.88 -12.66
N PHE A 712 -26.87 -6.69 -13.74
CA PHE A 712 -26.87 -7.58 -14.89
C PHE A 712 -26.19 -8.94 -14.60
N SER A 713 -26.79 -10.01 -15.12
CA SER A 713 -26.24 -11.37 -15.15
C SER A 713 -26.31 -11.89 -16.58
N TYR A 714 -25.15 -12.15 -17.19
CA TYR A 714 -25.08 -12.45 -18.62
C TYR A 714 -25.94 -13.66 -19.06
N PRO A 715 -25.92 -14.82 -18.37
CA PRO A 715 -26.78 -15.96 -18.75
C PRO A 715 -28.28 -15.70 -18.58
N ARG A 716 -28.66 -14.77 -17.68
CA ARG A 716 -30.06 -14.45 -17.39
C ARG A 716 -30.62 -13.38 -18.33
N ASP A 717 -29.83 -12.35 -18.63
CA ASP A 717 -30.32 -11.13 -19.27
C ASP A 717 -29.86 -10.98 -20.73
N ILE A 718 -28.69 -11.53 -21.08
CA ILE A 718 -28.07 -11.34 -22.39
C ILE A 718 -28.17 -12.60 -23.26
N GLN A 719 -27.88 -13.79 -22.70
CA GLN A 719 -27.95 -15.04 -23.45
C GLN A 719 -29.33 -15.27 -24.11
N PRO A 720 -30.49 -15.04 -23.45
CA PRO A 720 -31.80 -15.26 -24.08
C PRO A 720 -32.09 -14.34 -25.28
N ILE A 721 -31.35 -13.22 -25.41
CA ILE A 721 -31.40 -12.34 -26.58
C ILE A 721 -30.65 -13.00 -27.75
N LEU A 722 -29.44 -13.52 -27.47
CA LEU A 722 -28.62 -14.25 -28.45
C LEU A 722 -29.30 -15.55 -28.91
N ASP A 723 -29.92 -16.31 -28.00
CA ASP A 723 -30.67 -17.53 -28.30
C ASP A 723 -31.81 -17.26 -29.30
N ARG A 724 -32.50 -16.12 -29.15
CA ARG A 724 -33.63 -15.74 -30.00
C ARG A 724 -33.20 -15.16 -31.35
N HIS A 725 -32.12 -14.38 -31.38
CA HIS A 725 -31.79 -13.52 -32.54
C HIS A 725 -30.50 -13.89 -33.27
N CYS A 726 -29.62 -14.69 -32.67
CA CYS A 726 -28.29 -14.99 -33.22
C CYS A 726 -28.05 -16.50 -33.37
N LEU A 727 -28.48 -17.31 -32.41
CA LEU A 727 -28.24 -18.76 -32.37
C LEU A 727 -28.64 -19.51 -33.67
N PRO A 728 -29.71 -19.16 -34.41
CA PRO A 728 -30.04 -19.83 -35.68
C PRO A 728 -28.96 -19.80 -36.77
N CYS A 729 -27.95 -18.92 -36.68
CA CYS A 729 -26.82 -18.83 -37.62
C CYS A 729 -25.44 -18.96 -36.95
N HIS A 730 -25.40 -19.05 -35.61
CA HIS A 730 -24.19 -18.95 -34.79
C HIS A 730 -24.15 -20.00 -33.66
N ASP A 731 -24.64 -21.21 -33.93
CA ASP A 731 -24.58 -22.35 -33.00
C ASP A 731 -23.27 -23.17 -33.18
N GLY A 732 -23.02 -24.12 -32.27
CA GLY A 732 -21.85 -25.01 -32.35
C GLY A 732 -21.68 -25.78 -33.68
N THR A 733 -22.73 -25.93 -34.49
CA THR A 733 -22.73 -26.58 -35.82
C THR A 733 -22.71 -25.60 -36.99
N ARG A 734 -23.42 -24.46 -36.89
CA ARG A 734 -23.50 -23.40 -37.90
C ARG A 734 -22.86 -22.13 -37.36
N ARG A 735 -21.66 -21.84 -37.86
CA ARG A 735 -20.78 -20.78 -37.37
C ARG A 735 -20.61 -19.68 -38.42
N GLU A 736 -21.71 -19.05 -38.85
CA GLU A 736 -21.63 -17.92 -39.77
C GLU A 736 -20.83 -16.78 -39.12
N GLY A 737 -20.09 -15.99 -39.90
CA GLY A 737 -19.09 -15.05 -39.36
C GLY A 737 -17.95 -15.69 -38.56
N GLY A 738 -17.89 -17.02 -38.50
CA GLY A 738 -16.94 -17.79 -37.71
C GLY A 738 -17.14 -17.67 -36.19
N VAL A 739 -18.30 -17.22 -35.70
CA VAL A 739 -18.61 -17.08 -34.27
C VAL A 739 -19.52 -18.20 -33.76
N VAL A 740 -19.42 -18.49 -32.46
CA VAL A 740 -20.31 -19.39 -31.70
C VAL A 740 -20.91 -18.55 -30.58
N LEU A 741 -22.24 -18.44 -30.55
CA LEU A 741 -23.00 -17.58 -29.65
C LEU A 741 -24.04 -18.36 -28.82
N ASP A 742 -23.86 -19.67 -28.71
CA ASP A 742 -24.63 -20.52 -27.80
C ASP A 742 -24.29 -20.27 -26.32
N GLY A 743 -25.23 -20.68 -25.47
CA GLY A 743 -25.15 -20.56 -24.02
C GLY A 743 -24.41 -21.71 -23.35
N ASP A 744 -23.85 -22.67 -24.10
CA ASP A 744 -23.13 -23.79 -23.50
C ASP A 744 -21.89 -23.28 -22.76
N MET A 745 -21.66 -23.80 -21.56
CA MET A 745 -20.56 -23.35 -20.70
C MET A 745 -19.28 -24.15 -20.95
N ASP A 746 -18.13 -23.47 -20.88
CA ASP A 746 -16.88 -24.12 -20.55
C ASP A 746 -16.81 -24.43 -19.04
N ALA A 747 -15.62 -24.46 -18.44
CA ALA A 747 -15.49 -24.66 -17.00
C ALA A 747 -16.05 -23.50 -16.14
N TRP A 748 -16.30 -22.32 -16.72
CA TRP A 748 -16.62 -21.08 -15.99
C TRP A 748 -17.62 -20.14 -16.70
N PHE A 749 -17.59 -20.02 -18.03
CA PHE A 749 -18.35 -19.02 -18.80
C PHE A 749 -19.03 -19.63 -20.05
N SER A 750 -20.06 -18.98 -20.60
CA SER A 750 -20.70 -19.43 -21.85
C SER A 750 -19.83 -19.18 -23.09
N GLN A 751 -19.93 -20.03 -24.11
CA GLN A 751 -19.20 -19.87 -25.37
C GLN A 751 -19.44 -18.51 -26.02
N SER A 752 -20.68 -18.03 -25.97
CA SER A 752 -21.07 -16.68 -26.37
C SER A 752 -20.28 -15.56 -25.68
N TYR A 753 -20.10 -15.63 -24.34
CA TYR A 753 -19.41 -14.60 -23.58
C TYR A 753 -17.94 -14.52 -23.99
N VAL A 754 -17.28 -15.68 -24.03
CA VAL A 754 -15.87 -15.81 -24.44
C VAL A 754 -15.70 -15.43 -25.92
N THR A 755 -16.66 -15.75 -26.79
CA THR A 755 -16.57 -15.42 -28.22
C THR A 755 -16.78 -13.92 -28.49
N LEU A 756 -17.67 -13.25 -27.77
CA LEU A 756 -17.85 -11.80 -27.90
C LEU A 756 -16.59 -11.04 -27.45
N GLU A 757 -15.94 -11.50 -26.38
CA GLU A 757 -14.67 -10.93 -25.89
C GLU A 757 -13.53 -11.21 -26.88
N ALA A 758 -13.32 -12.47 -27.27
CA ALA A 758 -12.24 -12.89 -28.16
C ALA A 758 -12.37 -12.40 -29.61
N ARG A 759 -13.41 -11.61 -29.92
CA ARG A 759 -13.66 -10.95 -31.20
C ARG A 759 -13.77 -9.43 -31.08
N ASP A 760 -13.45 -8.86 -29.92
CA ASP A 760 -13.54 -7.42 -29.63
C ASP A 760 -14.94 -6.82 -29.91
N LEU A 761 -16.01 -7.64 -29.79
CA LEU A 761 -17.39 -7.24 -30.06
C LEU A 761 -18.06 -6.54 -28.88
N VAL A 762 -17.40 -6.54 -27.71
CA VAL A 762 -17.83 -5.85 -26.49
C VAL A 762 -16.68 -5.05 -25.90
N GLY A 763 -16.96 -3.82 -25.46
CA GLY A 763 -16.00 -3.01 -24.72
C GLY A 763 -15.97 -3.43 -23.25
N ILE A 764 -14.81 -3.88 -22.76
CA ILE A 764 -14.62 -4.26 -21.35
C ILE A 764 -13.87 -3.15 -20.61
N GLY A 765 -14.36 -2.79 -19.41
CA GLY A 765 -13.57 -2.09 -18.40
C GLY A 765 -12.47 -3.03 -17.89
N ALA A 766 -11.39 -3.14 -18.66
CA ALA A 766 -10.33 -4.12 -18.43
C ALA A 766 -9.49 -3.78 -17.19
N ARG A 767 -8.63 -4.72 -16.78
CA ARG A 767 -7.60 -4.54 -15.73
C ARG A 767 -6.52 -3.55 -16.20
N ALA A 768 -6.88 -2.28 -16.31
CA ALA A 768 -6.05 -1.31 -16.98
C ALA A 768 -4.78 -1.04 -16.17
N LEU A 769 -3.62 -1.10 -16.85
CA LEU A 769 -2.31 -0.74 -16.27
C LEU A 769 -2.12 0.80 -16.20
N HIS A 770 -3.12 1.55 -16.66
CA HIS A 770 -3.20 3.00 -16.66
C HIS A 770 -4.65 3.40 -16.38
N ALA A 771 -4.87 4.38 -15.51
CA ALA A 771 -6.20 4.94 -15.30
C ALA A 771 -6.49 6.06 -16.31
N ASN A 772 -7.72 6.57 -16.27
CA ASN A 772 -8.15 7.73 -17.05
C ASN A 772 -7.98 7.51 -18.58
N MET A 773 -8.39 6.33 -19.04
CA MET A 773 -8.40 5.95 -20.45
C MET A 773 -9.17 6.96 -21.33
N PRO A 774 -8.83 7.08 -22.63
CA PRO A 774 -9.50 7.97 -23.58
C PRO A 774 -10.98 7.59 -23.79
N PRO A 775 -11.77 8.44 -24.48
CA PRO A 775 -13.21 8.25 -24.64
C PRO A 775 -13.52 6.94 -25.37
N ALA A 776 -13.93 5.92 -24.61
CA ALA A 776 -14.23 4.59 -25.10
C ALA A 776 -15.67 4.55 -25.61
N ARG A 777 -15.86 4.95 -26.88
CA ARG A 777 -17.08 4.66 -27.64
C ARG A 777 -17.28 3.15 -27.65
N SER A 778 -18.35 2.69 -27.02
CA SER A 778 -18.71 1.28 -26.97
C SER A 778 -18.99 0.79 -28.39
N VAL A 779 -18.09 -0.06 -28.91
CA VAL A 779 -17.99 -0.56 -30.30
C VAL A 779 -17.42 0.49 -31.28
N PRO A 780 -16.24 0.25 -31.91
CA PRO A 780 -15.85 1.02 -33.09
C PRO A 780 -16.82 0.69 -34.24
N PRO A 781 -17.29 1.66 -35.03
CA PRO A 781 -18.21 1.38 -36.13
C PRO A 781 -17.58 0.33 -37.06
N PRO A 782 -18.34 -0.66 -37.56
CA PRO A 782 -17.80 -1.70 -38.41
C PRO A 782 -17.09 -1.05 -39.58
N ALA A 783 -15.79 -1.35 -39.75
CA ALA A 783 -15.00 -0.79 -40.82
C ALA A 783 -15.71 -1.06 -42.14
N ALA A 784 -16.12 0.02 -42.83
CA ALA A 784 -16.89 -0.08 -44.06
C ALA A 784 -16.15 -1.01 -45.04
N SER A 785 -16.76 -2.15 -45.34
CA SER A 785 -16.08 -3.24 -46.04
C SER A 785 -15.83 -2.86 -47.50
N SER A 786 -14.71 -2.19 -47.76
CA SER A 786 -14.14 -2.10 -49.10
C SER A 786 -13.75 -3.51 -49.53
N GLY A 787 -14.62 -4.13 -50.32
CA GLY A 787 -14.53 -5.55 -50.66
C GLY A 787 -13.17 -5.93 -51.27
N SER A 788 -12.43 -6.78 -50.57
CA SER A 788 -11.23 -7.43 -51.09
C SER A 788 -11.10 -8.82 -50.46
N CYS A 789 -11.55 -9.84 -51.18
CA CYS A 789 -11.38 -11.24 -50.78
C CYS A 789 -9.93 -11.67 -51.05
N ALA A 790 -9.03 -11.32 -50.13
CA ALA A 790 -7.64 -11.78 -50.15
C ALA A 790 -7.51 -13.13 -49.41
N LYS A 791 -7.25 -14.19 -50.17
CA LYS A 791 -7.12 -15.57 -49.67
C LYS A 791 -6.06 -15.68 -48.56
N ALA A 792 -6.43 -16.29 -47.43
CA ALA A 792 -5.47 -16.71 -46.42
C ALA A 792 -4.60 -17.87 -46.94
N THR A 793 -3.32 -17.60 -47.23
CA THR A 793 -2.31 -18.63 -47.45
C THR A 793 -1.55 -18.94 -46.16
N ARG A 794 -1.81 -20.13 -45.62
CA ARG A 794 -1.13 -20.70 -44.46
C ARG A 794 0.34 -20.99 -44.79
N ALA A 795 1.28 -20.20 -44.24
CA ALA A 795 2.71 -20.42 -44.40
C ALA A 795 3.35 -21.02 -43.15
N SER A 796 4.08 -22.12 -43.33
CA SER A 796 4.76 -22.91 -42.29
C SER A 796 6.06 -22.28 -41.77
N LYS A 797 6.51 -22.72 -40.60
CA LYS A 797 7.87 -22.45 -40.06
C LYS A 797 8.97 -22.68 -41.11
N PRO A 798 10.02 -21.83 -41.17
CA PRO A 798 11.28 -22.16 -41.82
C PRO A 798 12.22 -22.94 -40.86
N PRO A 799 13.08 -23.85 -41.36
CA PRO A 799 14.08 -24.57 -40.58
C PRO A 799 15.46 -23.84 -40.52
N ARG A 800 16.36 -24.34 -39.65
CA ARG A 800 17.78 -23.96 -39.57
C ARG A 800 18.60 -24.55 -40.74
N THR A 801 19.55 -23.79 -41.30
CA THR A 801 20.92 -24.26 -41.67
C THR A 801 21.94 -23.12 -41.96
N THR A 802 23.01 -23.08 -41.15
CA THR A 802 24.45 -22.85 -41.46
C THR A 802 24.99 -21.84 -42.51
N SER A 803 25.79 -20.86 -42.00
CA SER A 803 27.10 -20.32 -42.51
C SER A 803 27.24 -19.76 -43.94
N ALA A 804 27.84 -18.58 -44.19
CA ALA A 804 29.25 -18.28 -43.89
C ALA A 804 29.71 -16.79 -44.08
N LYS A 805 30.74 -16.39 -43.31
CA LYS A 805 31.78 -15.34 -43.51
C LYS A 805 31.43 -13.83 -43.70
N SER A 806 32.19 -13.03 -42.95
CA SER A 806 32.35 -11.55 -42.85
C SER A 806 33.44 -11.01 -43.82
N PRO A 807 33.94 -9.72 -43.79
CA PRO A 807 33.72 -8.61 -42.83
C PRO A 807 33.67 -7.14 -43.39
N SER A 808 33.67 -6.17 -42.45
CA SER A 808 34.19 -4.77 -42.50
C SER A 808 33.18 -3.60 -42.54
N GLY A 809 33.55 -2.48 -41.89
CA GLY A 809 32.88 -1.16 -42.00
C GLY A 809 32.42 -0.52 -40.68
N SER A 810 33.16 0.47 -40.17
CA SER A 810 32.90 1.20 -38.91
C SER A 810 32.53 2.68 -39.14
N ILE A 811 31.51 3.24 -38.45
CA ILE A 811 31.19 4.70 -38.42
C ILE A 811 30.73 5.14 -37.00
N PRO A 812 31.01 6.38 -36.52
CA PRO A 812 30.77 6.86 -35.14
C PRO A 812 29.50 7.75 -34.97
N PRO A 813 29.18 8.26 -33.76
CA PRO A 813 27.95 9.02 -33.46
C PRO A 813 28.07 10.56 -33.58
N ALA A 814 26.90 11.22 -33.69
CA ALA A 814 26.68 12.68 -33.67
C ALA A 814 25.24 12.94 -33.17
N LEU A 815 24.78 14.08 -32.64
CA LEU A 815 25.29 15.27 -31.91
C LEU A 815 24.13 16.29 -31.95
N GLY A 816 23.67 16.78 -30.79
CA GLY A 816 23.11 18.13 -30.49
C GLY A 816 22.14 18.90 -31.43
N PRO A 817 21.04 19.50 -30.90
CA PRO A 817 20.16 20.44 -31.64
C PRO A 817 20.43 21.93 -31.34
N ALA A 818 20.23 22.82 -32.34
CA ALA A 818 20.15 24.30 -32.25
C ALA A 818 19.75 24.91 -33.63
N PRO A 819 19.46 26.22 -33.79
CA PRO A 819 18.54 27.10 -33.04
C PRO A 819 17.61 27.98 -33.95
N THR A 820 16.79 28.86 -33.36
CA THR A 820 15.96 29.94 -34.00
C THR A 820 16.78 31.15 -34.50
N PRO A 821 16.24 32.08 -35.33
CA PRO A 821 16.04 33.51 -34.92
C PRO A 821 14.82 34.23 -35.64
N PRO A 822 14.64 35.59 -35.78
CA PRO A 822 13.40 36.29 -35.33
C PRO A 822 12.79 37.41 -36.25
N SER A 823 11.71 38.12 -35.83
CA SER A 823 11.46 39.60 -35.97
C SER A 823 9.97 40.04 -35.80
N THR A 824 9.71 41.35 -35.61
CA THR A 824 8.44 42.02 -35.19
C THR A 824 8.21 43.38 -35.95
N PRO A 825 7.26 44.28 -35.56
CA PRO A 825 5.84 44.45 -35.93
C PRO A 825 5.56 45.70 -36.82
N PRO A 826 4.30 46.15 -37.09
CA PRO A 826 3.68 47.24 -36.27
C PRO A 826 2.10 47.22 -36.19
N SER A 827 1.47 48.32 -35.73
CA SER A 827 0.09 48.40 -35.18
C SER A 827 -0.96 49.21 -36.04
N PRO A 828 -2.03 49.91 -35.53
CA PRO A 828 -3.44 49.81 -36.01
C PRO A 828 -3.97 51.18 -36.56
N PRO A 829 -5.27 51.67 -36.47
CA PRO A 829 -6.58 51.12 -36.02
C PRO A 829 -7.82 51.53 -36.92
N ILE A 830 -9.06 51.48 -36.35
CA ILE A 830 -10.29 52.32 -36.62
C ILE A 830 -11.59 51.60 -37.08
N SER A 831 -12.70 52.12 -36.54
CA SER A 831 -14.12 51.72 -36.60
C SER A 831 -14.94 52.31 -37.77
N ALA A 832 -16.11 51.75 -38.11
CA ALA A 832 -17.42 52.41 -37.87
C ALA A 832 -18.66 51.65 -38.42
N SER A 833 -19.77 51.84 -37.69
CA SER A 833 -21.20 51.56 -37.95
C SER A 833 -21.76 51.46 -39.38
N THR A 834 -22.87 50.73 -39.54
CA THR A 834 -24.17 51.35 -39.92
C THR A 834 -25.41 50.48 -39.60
N LYS A 835 -26.49 51.15 -39.17
CA LYS A 835 -27.90 50.70 -39.16
C LYS A 835 -28.59 51.37 -40.37
N PRO A 836 -29.70 50.86 -40.94
CA PRO A 836 -31.03 51.21 -40.41
C PRO A 836 -32.17 50.17 -40.63
N SER A 837 -33.31 50.44 -39.98
CA SER A 837 -34.66 49.87 -40.20
C SER A 837 -35.55 50.89 -40.96
N PRO A 838 -36.91 50.81 -41.07
CA PRO A 838 -37.91 49.75 -40.76
C PRO A 838 -39.04 49.58 -41.85
N LYS A 839 -40.05 48.70 -41.59
CA LYS A 839 -41.52 48.74 -41.94
C LYS A 839 -42.09 47.34 -42.32
N SER A 840 -43.02 46.76 -41.54
CA SER A 840 -44.52 46.71 -41.71
C SER A 840 -45.02 45.53 -42.60
N SER A 841 -46.13 44.80 -42.36
CA SER A 841 -47.26 44.92 -41.41
C SER A 841 -48.20 43.69 -41.42
N ALA A 842 -48.94 43.45 -40.32
CA ALA A 842 -50.31 42.85 -40.23
C ALA A 842 -50.56 41.38 -40.66
N ALA A 843 -51.55 40.63 -40.13
CA ALA A 843 -52.35 40.68 -38.90
C ALA A 843 -53.21 39.39 -38.76
N ALA A 844 -53.64 39.01 -37.53
CA ALA A 844 -54.98 38.45 -37.17
C ALA A 844 -54.99 37.61 -35.86
N ALA A 845 -55.98 37.89 -35.00
CA ALA A 845 -56.51 37.11 -33.85
C ALA A 845 -58.02 37.49 -33.75
N PRO A 846 -58.95 36.83 -32.99
CA PRO A 846 -58.85 36.28 -31.61
C PRO A 846 -59.46 34.84 -31.52
N ALA A 847 -60.02 34.26 -30.43
CA ALA A 847 -60.41 34.73 -29.10
C ALA A 847 -60.53 33.63 -28.00
N ALA A 848 -60.28 34.05 -26.75
CA ALA A 848 -60.98 33.79 -25.48
C ALA A 848 -61.74 32.47 -25.17
N MET A 849 -61.47 31.90 -23.98
CA MET A 849 -62.47 31.70 -22.91
C MET A 849 -61.83 31.42 -21.52
N SER A 850 -62.50 31.86 -20.46
CA SER A 850 -62.27 31.50 -19.04
C SER A 850 -63.61 31.67 -18.29
N PRO A 851 -63.87 30.90 -17.22
CA PRO A 851 -63.96 31.51 -15.88
C PRO A 851 -63.29 30.63 -14.79
N LEU A 852 -62.68 31.13 -13.70
CA LEU A 852 -63.03 32.15 -12.69
C LEU A 852 -63.92 31.60 -11.55
N ALA A 853 -63.27 31.26 -10.43
CA ALA A 853 -63.87 31.15 -9.09
C ALA A 853 -62.82 31.54 -8.02
N ALA A 854 -63.24 31.89 -6.80
CA ALA A 854 -62.47 32.80 -5.93
C ALA A 854 -62.84 32.71 -4.43
N SER A 855 -61.84 32.79 -3.52
CA SER A 855 -61.87 33.27 -2.11
C SER A 855 -60.84 32.57 -1.22
N LYS A 856 -60.29 33.12 -0.12
CA LYS A 856 -60.18 34.51 0.39
C LYS A 856 -58.96 34.58 1.35
N SER A 857 -58.44 35.79 1.59
CA SER A 857 -57.24 36.09 2.39
C SER A 857 -57.52 36.45 3.86
N ILE A 858 -56.51 36.29 4.74
CA ILE A 858 -56.18 37.17 5.88
C ILE A 858 -54.64 37.32 5.95
N SER A 859 -54.12 38.43 6.48
CA SER A 859 -52.75 38.94 6.34
C SER A 859 -52.09 39.38 7.66
N SER A 860 -50.92 40.06 7.56
CA SER A 860 -50.13 40.80 8.58
C SER A 860 -49.08 39.99 9.38
N SER A 861 -47.90 40.52 9.75
CA SER A 861 -47.11 41.69 9.27
C SER A 861 -45.69 41.69 9.89
N VAL A 862 -44.68 42.23 9.18
CA VAL A 862 -43.29 42.44 9.69
C VAL A 862 -43.16 43.80 10.40
N PRO A 863 -42.13 44.07 11.24
CA PRO A 863 -40.89 44.69 10.73
C PRO A 863 -39.57 44.23 11.41
N ALA A 864 -38.43 44.66 10.84
CA ALA A 864 -37.05 44.35 11.27
C ALA A 864 -36.32 45.59 11.89
N PRO A 865 -34.99 45.77 11.75
CA PRO A 865 -33.89 45.34 12.63
C PRO A 865 -33.21 46.54 13.36
N PRO A 866 -31.97 46.46 13.91
CA PRO A 866 -30.79 46.81 13.08
C PRO A 866 -29.43 46.12 13.40
N THR A 867 -28.45 46.47 12.56
CA THR A 867 -26.98 46.22 12.57
C THR A 867 -26.23 46.88 13.77
N SER A 868 -24.92 46.77 14.07
CA SER A 868 -23.67 46.54 13.27
C SER A 868 -22.44 46.16 14.17
N ALA A 869 -21.28 45.81 13.58
CA ALA A 869 -19.97 45.46 14.21
C ALA A 869 -19.12 46.72 14.62
N PRO A 870 -17.79 46.69 14.98
CA PRO A 870 -16.79 45.61 15.16
C PRO A 870 -15.74 45.72 16.35
N ILE A 871 -14.97 44.64 16.59
CA ILE A 871 -13.51 44.47 16.94
C ILE A 871 -12.73 45.71 17.50
N PRO A 872 -11.97 45.66 18.65
CA PRO A 872 -10.62 45.02 18.68
C PRO A 872 -9.95 44.51 20.00
N THR A 873 -9.19 43.42 19.85
CA THR A 873 -7.84 43.04 20.38
C THR A 873 -7.31 43.36 21.80
N LYS A 874 -6.40 42.45 22.24
CA LYS A 874 -5.37 42.51 23.31
C LYS A 874 -5.84 42.18 24.73
N ASN A 875 -4.97 41.76 25.66
CA ASN A 875 -3.76 40.90 25.66
C ASN A 875 -3.32 40.81 27.14
N THR A 876 -2.51 39.80 27.54
CA THR A 876 -1.86 39.70 28.87
C THR A 876 -2.79 39.59 30.11
N ALA A 877 -2.34 39.15 31.29
CA ALA A 877 -1.37 38.12 31.68
C ALA A 877 -1.44 37.95 33.21
N SER A 878 -1.22 36.73 33.72
CA SER A 878 -0.98 36.45 35.16
C SER A 878 -2.15 36.83 36.12
N ALA A 879 -2.20 36.45 37.40
CA ALA A 879 -1.31 35.60 38.18
C ALA A 879 -2.12 34.80 39.24
N SER A 880 -1.66 33.58 39.51
CA SER A 880 -1.33 33.06 40.85
C SER A 880 -2.36 32.92 41.99
N THR A 881 -2.45 31.67 42.44
CA THR A 881 -2.30 31.22 43.85
C THR A 881 -3.37 31.44 44.91
N SER A 882 -3.84 30.28 45.42
CA SER A 882 -4.00 29.96 46.87
C SER A 882 -5.25 30.54 47.59
N ALA A 883 -5.80 29.93 48.65
CA ALA A 883 -5.53 28.62 49.27
C ALA A 883 -6.73 28.15 50.15
N ARG A 884 -6.82 26.83 50.34
CA ARG A 884 -7.25 26.10 51.57
C ARG A 884 -8.67 26.25 52.16
N SER A 885 -8.98 25.21 52.95
CA SER A 885 -10.08 25.02 53.93
C SER A 885 -11.45 24.64 53.35
N ALA A 886 -12.22 23.72 53.95
CA ALA A 886 -11.90 22.70 54.97
C ALA A 886 -12.94 21.55 54.86
N ALA A 887 -12.64 20.37 55.43
CA ALA A 887 -13.65 19.35 55.69
C ALA A 887 -14.50 19.73 56.92
N PRO A 888 -15.72 19.18 57.05
CA PRO A 888 -15.91 18.21 58.13
C PRO A 888 -16.76 16.97 57.76
N SER A 889 -16.71 15.98 58.64
CA SER A 889 -17.41 14.68 58.60
C SER A 889 -18.86 14.74 59.10
N SER A 890 -19.73 13.79 58.70
CA SER A 890 -20.32 12.76 59.61
C SER A 890 -21.55 11.97 59.06
N SER A 891 -21.66 10.71 59.50
CA SER A 891 -22.86 9.86 59.78
C SER A 891 -23.93 9.51 58.72
N ALA A 892 -24.21 8.19 58.61
CA ALA A 892 -25.49 7.56 58.21
C ALA A 892 -26.37 7.29 59.46
N PRO A 893 -27.69 6.90 59.41
CA PRO A 893 -28.22 5.57 58.97
C PRO A 893 -29.72 5.64 58.43
N PRO A 894 -30.66 4.65 58.56
CA PRO A 894 -30.71 3.20 58.26
C PRO A 894 -31.87 2.73 57.30
N TRP A 895 -31.99 1.39 57.14
CA TRP A 895 -32.97 0.51 56.41
C TRP A 895 -34.41 0.43 57.01
N PRO A 896 -35.50 -0.10 56.34
CA PRO A 896 -35.73 -1.53 55.92
C PRO A 896 -36.54 -1.76 54.60
N GLY A 897 -36.83 -2.97 54.08
CA GLY A 897 -36.57 -4.36 54.50
C GLY A 897 -37.14 -5.42 53.50
N THR A 898 -37.15 -6.71 53.87
CA THR A 898 -37.63 -7.86 53.05
C THR A 898 -38.33 -8.94 53.91
N PRO A 899 -39.17 -9.79 53.28
CA PRO A 899 -39.29 -11.22 53.67
C PRO A 899 -39.45 -12.16 52.45
N ALA A 900 -39.43 -13.50 52.53
CA ALA A 900 -38.71 -14.47 53.37
C ALA A 900 -39.07 -15.89 52.87
N ALA A 901 -38.10 -16.82 52.73
CA ALA A 901 -38.32 -18.28 52.71
C ALA A 901 -36.99 -19.03 52.89
N SER A 902 -37.01 -20.19 53.55
CA SER A 902 -35.85 -21.05 53.90
C SER A 902 -36.36 -22.53 53.92
N PRO A 903 -35.62 -23.59 54.36
CA PRO A 903 -34.24 -23.65 54.89
C PRO A 903 -33.37 -24.90 54.51
N SER A 904 -32.10 -24.87 54.98
CA SER A 904 -31.30 -26.03 55.45
C SER A 904 -30.73 -27.07 54.45
N ALA A 905 -29.87 -28.02 54.85
CA ALA A 905 -28.54 -27.91 55.50
C ALA A 905 -27.79 -29.28 55.50
N ARG A 906 -26.46 -29.23 55.30
CA ARG A 906 -25.42 -30.20 55.76
C ARG A 906 -25.53 -31.74 55.53
N THR A 907 -24.48 -32.21 54.84
CA THR A 907 -23.61 -33.39 55.13
C THR A 907 -24.03 -34.86 54.93
N LYS A 908 -23.18 -35.53 54.13
CA LYS A 908 -22.62 -36.90 54.25
C LYS A 908 -23.45 -38.13 53.84
N THR A 909 -22.66 -39.13 53.40
CA THR A 909 -22.92 -40.58 53.20
C THR A 909 -23.57 -41.04 51.90
N GLY A 910 -23.13 -42.22 51.42
CA GLY A 910 -24.03 -43.22 50.83
C GLY A 910 -24.03 -43.41 49.30
N ASN A 911 -23.02 -44.10 48.75
CA ASN A 911 -23.18 -44.95 47.55
C ASN A 911 -24.09 -46.16 47.93
N PRO A 912 -24.75 -46.91 47.00
CA PRO A 912 -24.11 -47.62 45.88
C PRO A 912 -24.89 -47.61 44.52
N ALA A 913 -24.21 -47.60 43.36
CA ALA A 913 -23.86 -48.76 42.47
C ALA A 913 -25.04 -49.39 41.69
N SER A 914 -24.88 -50.05 40.54
CA SER A 914 -23.71 -50.56 39.78
C SER A 914 -23.98 -50.46 38.25
N SER A 915 -23.05 -50.62 37.30
CA SER A 915 -21.85 -51.47 37.13
C SER A 915 -20.93 -50.89 36.02
N SER A 916 -19.64 -51.18 35.84
CA SER A 916 -18.66 -52.12 36.45
C SER A 916 -17.20 -51.61 36.23
N LEU A 917 -16.22 -52.10 36.99
CA LEU A 917 -14.85 -51.52 37.12
C LEU A 917 -13.68 -52.51 36.75
N PRO A 918 -12.39 -52.07 36.70
CA PRO A 918 -11.27 -52.72 36.01
C PRO A 918 -10.17 -53.30 36.97
N PRO A 919 -8.91 -53.48 36.53
CA PRO A 919 -7.78 -52.82 37.22
C PRO A 919 -6.61 -52.29 36.34
N LYS A 920 -5.60 -51.67 36.99
CA LYS A 920 -4.39 -50.99 36.46
C LYS A 920 -3.14 -51.91 36.41
N ILE A 921 -2.01 -51.48 35.77
CA ILE A 921 -0.62 -51.38 36.34
C ILE A 921 0.52 -51.13 35.29
N LEU A 922 1.18 -49.95 35.41
CA LEU A 922 2.64 -49.64 35.52
C LEU A 922 3.83 -50.41 34.79
N THR A 923 4.74 -49.60 34.19
CA THR A 923 6.25 -49.66 34.12
C THR A 923 7.11 -50.25 32.95
N ILE A 924 7.71 -49.34 32.14
CA ILE A 924 9.13 -49.17 31.65
C ILE A 924 10.09 -50.38 31.40
N LYS A 925 10.68 -50.51 30.17
CA LYS A 925 12.17 -50.60 29.90
C LYS A 925 12.61 -50.53 28.40
N LYS A 926 13.93 -50.51 28.15
CA LYS A 926 14.71 -50.03 26.97
C LYS A 926 15.12 -51.10 25.91
N SER A 927 15.74 -50.60 24.81
CA SER A 927 16.72 -51.24 23.87
C SER A 927 16.20 -52.25 22.81
N SER A 928 16.77 -52.43 21.61
CA SER A 928 17.92 -51.80 20.88
C SER A 928 17.92 -52.15 19.36
N HIS A 929 18.65 -51.37 18.55
CA HIS A 929 19.24 -51.65 17.21
C HIS A 929 18.60 -52.66 16.22
N ALA A 930 18.30 -52.22 14.97
CA ALA A 930 19.06 -52.57 13.75
C ALA A 930 18.42 -52.01 12.45
N SER A 931 19.24 -51.64 11.46
CA SER A 931 18.87 -51.53 10.04
C SER A 931 19.41 -52.76 9.30
N PRO A 932 18.81 -53.27 8.19
CA PRO A 932 19.22 -52.74 6.87
C PRO A 932 18.24 -52.89 5.66
N LYS A 933 18.48 -52.04 4.63
CA LYS A 933 18.46 -52.31 3.17
C LYS A 933 17.17 -52.71 2.39
N SER A 934 16.83 -51.82 1.46
CA SER A 934 16.52 -52.04 0.01
C SER A 934 15.40 -52.97 -0.48
N ALA A 935 14.43 -52.38 -1.21
CA ALA A 935 14.08 -52.78 -2.60
C ALA A 935 13.19 -51.73 -3.31
N ARG A 936 13.39 -51.56 -4.62
CA ARG A 936 12.42 -51.02 -5.62
C ARG A 936 12.00 -52.22 -6.48
N PRO A 937 10.78 -52.34 -7.05
CA PRO A 937 10.39 -51.61 -8.26
C PRO A 937 8.87 -51.23 -8.28
N PRO A 938 8.12 -51.25 -9.41
CA PRO A 938 7.88 -50.10 -10.28
C PRO A 938 6.41 -49.61 -10.33
N SER A 939 6.19 -48.49 -11.02
CA SER A 939 4.88 -47.94 -11.42
C SER A 939 4.10 -48.88 -12.36
N PRO A 940 2.74 -48.86 -12.36
CA PRO A 940 2.06 -48.15 -13.46
C PRO A 940 0.66 -47.53 -13.18
N SER A 941 0.23 -46.71 -14.14
CA SER A 941 -1.15 -46.48 -14.65
C SER A 941 -2.23 -45.82 -13.79
N ALA A 942 -2.93 -44.89 -14.45
CA ALA A 942 -4.13 -44.18 -14.01
C ALA A 942 -5.34 -45.09 -13.73
N THR A 943 -6.28 -44.58 -12.93
CA THR A 943 -7.67 -45.06 -12.95
C THR A 943 -8.63 -43.90 -12.63
N THR A 944 -9.78 -43.93 -13.28
CA THR A 944 -10.88 -42.94 -13.21
C THR A 944 -11.63 -42.98 -11.89
N TYR A 945 -12.10 -41.82 -11.42
CA TYR A 945 -13.11 -41.72 -10.35
C TYR A 945 -14.53 -41.65 -10.96
N PRO A 946 -15.52 -42.37 -10.41
CA PRO A 946 -16.90 -42.34 -10.89
C PRO A 946 -17.70 -41.14 -10.35
N ALA A 947 -18.72 -40.73 -11.10
CA ALA A 947 -19.65 -39.69 -10.70
C ALA A 947 -20.52 -40.11 -9.50
N SER A 948 -20.89 -39.15 -8.65
CA SER A 948 -21.87 -39.30 -7.57
C SER A 948 -23.08 -38.39 -7.82
N ALA A 949 -24.27 -38.93 -7.56
CA ALA A 949 -25.56 -38.31 -7.89
C ALA A 949 -25.99 -37.23 -6.87
N PRO A 950 -26.87 -36.28 -7.27
CA PRO A 950 -27.21 -35.14 -6.42
C PRO A 950 -28.21 -35.48 -5.29
N PHE A 951 -28.04 -34.83 -4.14
CA PHE A 951 -29.06 -34.77 -3.08
C PHE A 951 -29.92 -33.50 -3.23
N PRO A 952 -31.25 -33.57 -2.98
CA PRO A 952 -32.15 -32.43 -3.15
C PRO A 952 -32.11 -31.48 -1.94
N LEU A 953 -32.05 -30.17 -2.24
CA LEU A 953 -32.25 -29.11 -1.25
C LEU A 953 -33.75 -28.95 -0.94
N THR A 954 -34.11 -29.07 0.33
CA THR A 954 -35.42 -28.63 0.85
C THR A 954 -35.28 -27.25 1.49
N SER A 955 -36.28 -26.40 1.26
CA SER A 955 -36.30 -25.00 1.68
C SER A 955 -36.91 -24.83 3.08
N ALA A 956 -36.33 -23.92 3.88
CA ALA A 956 -37.04 -23.25 4.98
C ALA A 956 -36.29 -21.98 5.45
N ARG A 957 -36.86 -20.82 5.10
CA ARG A 957 -36.76 -19.48 5.73
C ARG A 957 -35.43 -19.01 6.33
#